data_AF-A0A182HUB7-F1
#
_entry.id   AF-A0A182HUB7-F1
#
_cell.length_a   1.000
_cell.length_b   1.000
_cell.length_c   1.000
_cell.angle_alpha   90.00
_cell.angle_beta   90.00
_cell.angle_gamma   90.00
#
_symmetry.space_group_name_H-M   'P 1'
#
loop_
_entity.id
_entity.type
_entity.pdbx_description
1 polymer ?
#
loop_
_entity_poly.entity_id
_entity_poly.type
_entity_poly.pdbx_seq_one_letter_code
_entity_poly.pdbx_strand_id
1 'polypeptide(L)'
;MTVGITSTLQFIAGNSAQYMKPGPNGQSQQAAAAAAAAAASSTVPDTNNNEMEDDRTVSDKDIDSYLKHYNRWQQSAWGRTLSDLVKRYLGYEFEDEVKWNNVFMIGIFHVIAVWSFLHYVFQATPITYLWGFFVGGCAGFGVTGGVHRLWCHRSYKAKLPLRIILMCCYSIAGQNTIYDWVRDHRIHHKYSETNGDPHNANRGFLYAHVGWLMLRKHPECIKKGRLIDMSDIVSDPVVQFHHKNFVLMKLLFCFILPTFIPWYFFGETFLMSFFSQCFVRYVLSLNFTWLVNSAAHLYGNHPYDKRINPAENRAVSVVAMGEGWHNYHHVFPWDYKAAELGNYSVNVTTFWLDVFAKIGWAYDLKEPSKDLVRRTIEKRWHTHYCPDRAHGGSSSTGRLLGLTIRVHRFAKVLCLYSLSNRKQKLSGSVLCFFLNTLLCNKRFFVGGCAGFGVTAGAHRLWTHRAYKAKLPLRIILMCCYCLSGQNSLFDWVRDHRIHHKYSETDADPHNSNRGFFYAHVGWLLIRKHPECIKKGRLIDMSDVLADPVIQFHQRYFMALKILFTFLVPSMVPWLFLGEPLYLSFLANCLLRYVLTLNFTWLVNSAAHIYGNKPYDSRIRPAENRAVSIVSMGEGWHNYHHVFPWDYKAAEMGHYSVNVTTFWLDVFAKIGWAYDLKEPSKELVRRTLEKYGDGTHITAPIGHLKEVPEQETTKSR
;
A
#
# COMPACT_ATOMS: atom_id res chain seq x y z
N MET A 1 36.90 5.84 1.40
CA MET A 1 35.91 5.95 2.51
C MET A 1 35.39 7.38 2.72
N THR A 2 36.10 8.43 2.30
CA THR A 2 35.72 9.84 2.52
C THR A 2 34.54 10.34 1.67
N VAL A 3 34.33 9.79 0.46
CA VAL A 3 33.25 10.21 -0.46
C VAL A 3 31.85 9.75 -0.01
N GLY A 4 31.75 8.63 0.73
CA GLY A 4 30.47 8.06 1.18
C GLY A 4 29.87 8.74 2.42
N ILE A 5 30.70 9.42 3.22
CA ILE A 5 30.24 10.15 4.41
C ILE A 5 29.59 11.47 4.00
N THR A 6 30.15 12.17 3.01
CA THR A 6 29.60 13.42 2.44
C THR A 6 28.23 13.25 1.79
N SER A 7 28.01 12.15 1.07
CA SER A 7 26.75 11.91 0.37
C SER A 7 25.64 11.51 1.35
N THR A 8 25.96 10.70 2.36
CA THR A 8 25.04 10.35 3.47
C THR A 8 24.67 11.58 4.28
N LEU A 9 25.63 12.45 4.56
CA LEU A 9 25.39 13.74 5.19
C LEU A 9 24.57 14.68 4.29
N GLN A 10 24.68 14.64 2.97
CA GLN A 10 23.84 15.47 2.06
C GLN A 10 22.37 15.03 2.03
N PHE A 11 22.09 13.74 2.08
CA PHE A 11 20.72 13.23 2.22
C PHE A 11 20.13 13.53 3.60
N ILE A 12 20.95 13.39 4.66
CA ILE A 12 20.59 13.79 6.03
C ILE A 12 20.48 15.32 6.14
N ALA A 13 21.28 16.11 5.43
CA ALA A 13 21.28 17.57 5.44
C ALA A 13 20.30 18.20 4.45
N GLY A 14 19.52 17.39 3.72
CA GLY A 14 18.63 17.82 2.63
C GLY A 14 19.40 18.28 1.40
N ASN A 15 18.94 17.88 0.21
CA ASN A 15 19.55 18.21 -1.08
C ASN A 15 19.41 19.70 -1.48
N SER A 16 19.01 20.59 -0.58
CA SER A 16 18.55 21.94 -0.91
C SER A 16 19.60 23.04 -0.84
N ALA A 17 20.71 22.85 -0.10
CA ALA A 17 21.73 23.87 0.06
C ALA A 17 22.54 24.18 -1.23
N GLN A 18 22.38 23.38 -2.29
CA GLN A 18 23.13 23.56 -3.54
C GLN A 18 22.52 24.56 -4.53
N TYR A 19 21.33 25.10 -4.28
CA TYR A 19 20.55 25.79 -5.32
C TYR A 19 20.26 27.28 -5.08
N MET A 20 20.82 27.88 -4.02
CA MET A 20 20.71 29.33 -3.79
C MET A 20 22.08 29.95 -3.50
N LYS A 21 22.65 30.63 -4.50
CA LYS A 21 23.36 31.88 -4.23
C LYS A 21 22.36 33.00 -4.51
N PRO A 22 22.08 33.93 -3.57
CA PRO A 22 21.32 35.11 -3.90
C PRO A 22 22.07 35.88 -4.98
N GLY A 23 21.36 36.33 -6.02
CA GLY A 23 21.89 37.32 -6.95
C GLY A 23 22.23 38.61 -6.20
N PRO A 24 23.07 39.48 -6.75
CA PRO A 24 23.63 40.66 -6.07
C PRO A 24 22.61 41.64 -5.47
N ASN A 25 21.30 41.52 -5.78
CA ASN A 25 20.25 42.42 -5.29
C ASN A 25 19.52 41.93 -4.02
N GLY A 26 19.80 40.71 -3.53
CA GLY A 26 19.03 40.07 -2.44
C GLY A 26 19.07 40.76 -1.07
N GLN A 27 20.10 41.55 -0.79
CA GLN A 27 20.21 42.31 0.47
C GLN A 27 19.32 43.56 0.47
N SER A 28 19.09 44.18 -0.69
CA SER A 28 18.23 45.36 -0.82
C SER A 28 16.73 45.02 -0.70
N GLN A 29 16.33 43.85 -1.20
CA GLN A 29 14.95 43.37 -1.13
C GLN A 29 14.54 42.91 0.27
N GLN A 30 15.47 42.37 1.07
CA GLN A 30 15.21 42.02 2.48
C GLN A 30 14.94 43.24 3.36
N ALA A 31 15.65 44.36 3.12
CA ALA A 31 15.42 45.60 3.84
C ALA A 31 14.08 46.27 3.47
N ALA A 32 13.71 46.24 2.18
CA ALA A 32 12.43 46.77 1.70
C ALA A 32 11.22 45.94 2.18
N ALA A 33 11.34 44.61 2.20
CA ALA A 33 10.28 43.71 2.70
C ALA A 33 10.04 43.87 4.21
N ALA A 34 11.10 44.10 5.00
CA ALA A 34 10.97 44.39 6.44
C ALA A 34 10.25 45.71 6.71
N ALA A 35 10.45 46.74 5.87
CA ALA A 35 9.74 48.01 5.96
C ALA A 35 8.27 47.90 5.52
N ALA A 36 7.97 47.13 4.48
CA ALA A 36 6.61 46.89 4.02
C ALA A 36 5.76 46.08 5.02
N ALA A 37 6.38 45.10 5.71
CA ALA A 37 5.72 44.32 6.75
C ALA A 37 5.34 45.16 8.00
N ALA A 38 6.07 46.26 8.27
CA ALA A 38 5.73 47.19 9.34
C ALA A 38 4.56 48.13 8.98
N ALA A 39 4.31 48.38 7.68
CA ALA A 39 3.26 49.28 7.19
C ALA A 39 1.90 48.59 6.96
N ALA A 40 1.84 47.26 6.90
CA ALA A 40 0.63 46.51 6.55
C ALA A 40 -0.37 46.28 7.72
N SER A 41 -0.32 47.09 8.79
CA SER A 41 -1.20 46.93 9.96
C SER A 41 -2.55 47.65 9.87
N SER A 42 -2.88 48.29 8.74
CA SER A 42 -4.18 48.94 8.55
C SER A 42 -4.82 48.60 7.21
N THR A 43 -6.04 48.08 7.30
CA THR A 43 -7.07 47.88 6.25
C THR A 43 -6.77 46.85 5.15
N VAL A 44 -7.42 45.68 5.24
CA VAL A 44 -7.51 44.71 4.13
C VAL A 44 -9.00 44.41 3.86
N PRO A 45 -9.51 44.62 2.63
CA PRO A 45 -10.85 44.22 2.24
C PRO A 45 -10.95 42.70 2.08
N ASP A 46 -12.17 42.20 2.31
CA ASP A 46 -12.55 40.79 2.28
C ASP A 46 -12.53 40.21 0.84
N THR A 47 -11.38 39.69 0.39
CA THR A 47 -11.28 38.91 -0.86
C THR A 47 -10.75 37.51 -0.58
N ASN A 48 -11.67 36.55 -0.58
CA ASN A 48 -11.48 35.13 -0.24
C ASN A 48 -10.72 34.31 -1.31
N ASN A 49 -9.72 34.89 -1.98
CA ASN A 49 -9.00 34.27 -3.08
C ASN A 49 -7.54 33.98 -2.69
N ASN A 50 -7.30 32.87 -2.01
CA ASN A 50 -5.95 32.29 -1.89
C ASN A 50 -5.57 31.58 -3.21
N GLU A 51 -5.55 32.31 -4.33
CA GLU A 51 -4.91 31.80 -5.55
C GLU A 51 -3.40 31.86 -5.33
N MET A 52 -2.68 30.78 -5.65
CA MET A 52 -1.22 30.76 -5.56
C MET A 52 -0.65 31.63 -6.68
N GLU A 53 -0.37 32.89 -6.37
CA GLU A 53 0.07 33.89 -7.34
C GLU A 53 1.46 33.57 -7.90
N ASP A 54 1.67 33.97 -9.16
CA ASP A 54 3.02 33.97 -9.73
C ASP A 54 3.75 35.26 -9.34
N ASP A 55 5.03 35.14 -9.02
CA ASP A 55 5.96 36.24 -8.84
C ASP A 55 6.18 36.95 -10.18
N ARG A 56 5.54 38.11 -10.31
CA ARG A 56 5.57 38.95 -11.51
C ARG A 56 6.94 39.62 -11.74
N THR A 57 7.89 39.48 -10.82
CA THR A 57 9.24 40.06 -10.94
C THR A 57 10.24 39.15 -11.66
N VAL A 58 9.91 37.87 -11.84
CA VAL A 58 10.80 36.89 -12.49
C VAL A 58 10.64 36.94 -14.00
N SER A 59 11.72 37.28 -14.73
CA SER A 59 11.71 37.32 -16.19
C SER A 59 12.00 35.95 -16.83
N ASP A 60 11.56 35.72 -18.08
CA ASP A 60 11.89 34.51 -18.84
C ASP A 60 13.40 34.30 -18.98
N LYS A 61 14.18 35.39 -19.07
CA LYS A 61 15.64 35.33 -19.12
C LYS A 61 16.26 34.77 -17.83
N ASP A 62 15.67 35.08 -16.66
CA ASP A 62 16.12 34.55 -15.37
C ASP A 62 15.83 33.05 -15.25
N ILE A 63 14.68 32.63 -15.78
CA ILE A 63 14.29 31.21 -15.87
C ILE A 63 15.27 30.45 -16.76
N ASP A 64 15.54 30.94 -17.96
CA ASP A 64 16.45 30.29 -18.91
C ASP A 64 17.88 30.19 -18.38
N SER A 65 18.37 31.26 -17.74
CA SER A 65 19.66 31.28 -17.07
C SER A 65 19.75 30.19 -15.98
N TYR A 66 18.69 30.06 -15.18
CA TYR A 66 18.60 29.03 -14.15
C TYR A 66 18.53 27.62 -14.74
N LEU A 67 17.70 27.39 -15.76
CA LEU A 67 17.60 26.09 -16.44
C LEU A 67 18.93 25.68 -17.05
N LYS A 68 19.67 26.63 -17.65
CA LYS A 68 21.03 26.39 -18.13
C LYS A 68 21.96 25.94 -17.01
N HIS A 69 21.86 26.53 -15.82
CA HIS A 69 22.64 26.08 -14.66
C HIS A 69 22.20 24.69 -14.17
N TYR A 70 20.89 24.47 -14.02
CA TYR A 70 20.32 23.18 -13.62
C TYR A 70 20.78 22.06 -14.56
N ASN A 71 20.77 22.29 -15.87
CA ASN A 71 21.16 21.31 -16.88
C ASN A 71 22.68 21.04 -16.94
N ARG A 72 23.52 21.77 -16.18
CA ARG A 72 24.95 21.43 -16.04
C ARG A 72 25.21 20.26 -15.12
N TRP A 73 24.26 19.91 -14.25
CA TRP A 73 24.41 18.74 -13.39
C TRP A 73 24.60 17.50 -14.26
N GLN A 74 25.59 16.68 -13.91
CA GLN A 74 25.83 15.38 -14.53
C GLN A 74 25.79 14.28 -13.48
N GLN A 75 25.30 13.12 -13.89
CA GLN A 75 25.30 11.93 -13.06
C GLN A 75 26.73 11.54 -12.64
N SER A 76 26.89 10.87 -11.50
CA SER A 76 28.20 10.34 -11.10
C SER A 76 28.68 9.27 -12.09
N ALA A 77 30.01 9.08 -12.21
CA ALA A 77 30.58 8.10 -13.12
C ALA A 77 30.04 6.68 -12.85
N TRP A 78 29.98 6.29 -11.59
CA TRP A 78 29.41 5.00 -11.19
C TRP A 78 27.90 4.92 -11.46
N GLY A 79 27.18 6.04 -11.37
CA GLY A 79 25.74 6.10 -11.66
C GLY A 79 25.46 5.82 -13.13
N ARG A 80 26.27 6.39 -14.03
CA ARG A 80 26.22 6.07 -15.47
C ARG A 80 26.51 4.59 -15.71
N THR A 81 27.57 4.05 -15.10
CA THR A 81 27.89 2.62 -15.20
C THR A 81 26.72 1.75 -14.74
N LEU A 82 26.04 2.12 -13.65
CA LEU A 82 24.89 1.37 -13.16
C LEU A 82 23.68 1.46 -14.10
N SER A 83 23.39 2.65 -14.66
CA SER A 83 22.37 2.80 -15.70
C SER A 83 22.68 1.91 -16.92
N ASP A 84 23.93 1.87 -17.37
CA ASP A 84 24.36 1.02 -18.49
C ASP A 84 24.21 -0.47 -18.16
N LEU A 85 24.55 -0.89 -16.94
CA LEU A 85 24.36 -2.27 -16.49
C LEU A 85 22.88 -2.66 -16.46
N VAL A 86 22.01 -1.78 -15.95
CA VAL A 86 20.55 -2.00 -15.94
C VAL A 86 20.02 -2.14 -17.37
N LYS A 87 20.46 -1.26 -18.29
CA LYS A 87 20.09 -1.35 -19.70
C LYS A 87 20.57 -2.66 -20.34
N ARG A 88 21.84 -3.04 -20.13
CA ARG A 88 22.43 -4.24 -20.75
C ARG A 88 21.85 -5.55 -20.22
N TYR A 89 21.63 -5.66 -18.92
CA TYR A 89 21.26 -6.93 -18.28
C TYR A 89 19.76 -7.06 -17.99
N LEU A 90 19.06 -5.96 -17.75
CA LEU A 90 17.63 -5.97 -17.44
C LEU A 90 16.77 -5.42 -18.58
N GLY A 91 17.39 -4.85 -19.63
CA GLY A 91 16.67 -4.30 -20.79
C GLY A 91 15.88 -3.02 -20.48
N TYR A 92 16.07 -2.42 -19.31
CA TYR A 92 15.36 -1.20 -18.91
C TYR A 92 16.20 0.05 -19.15
N GLU A 93 15.59 1.02 -19.83
CA GLU A 93 16.12 2.37 -20.01
C GLU A 93 15.15 3.37 -19.38
N PHE A 94 15.67 4.25 -18.53
CA PHE A 94 14.88 5.30 -17.90
C PHE A 94 14.88 6.53 -18.80
N GLU A 95 13.70 7.07 -19.10
CA GLU A 95 13.58 8.34 -19.84
C GLU A 95 14.17 9.52 -19.07
N ASP A 96 14.03 9.52 -17.73
CA ASP A 96 14.56 10.55 -16.85
C ASP A 96 15.88 10.14 -16.19
N GLU A 97 16.74 11.14 -15.95
CA GLU A 97 18.02 10.93 -15.27
C GLU A 97 17.83 10.48 -13.81
N VAL A 98 18.42 9.32 -13.47
CA VAL A 98 18.32 8.70 -12.15
C VAL A 98 19.36 9.27 -11.17
N LYS A 99 18.91 9.69 -9.99
CA LYS A 99 19.78 10.07 -8.86
C LYS A 99 20.16 8.83 -8.06
N TRP A 100 21.07 8.01 -8.57
CA TRP A 100 21.40 6.72 -7.95
C TRP A 100 21.89 6.83 -6.49
N ASN A 101 22.53 7.94 -6.09
CA ASN A 101 22.85 8.20 -4.67
C ASN A 101 21.57 8.18 -3.81
N ASN A 102 20.52 8.87 -4.24
CA ASN A 102 19.23 8.90 -3.55
C ASN A 102 18.58 7.52 -3.57
N VAL A 103 18.62 6.81 -4.70
CA VAL A 103 18.09 5.44 -4.82
C VAL A 103 18.72 4.53 -3.77
N PHE A 104 20.05 4.52 -3.67
CA PHE A 104 20.74 3.70 -2.69
C PHE A 104 20.48 4.14 -1.25
N MET A 105 20.52 5.43 -0.95
CA MET A 105 20.29 5.90 0.43
C MET A 105 18.88 5.63 0.90
N ILE A 106 17.87 5.97 0.08
CA ILE A 106 16.48 5.69 0.40
C ILE A 106 16.30 4.17 0.53
N GLY A 107 16.81 3.38 -0.42
CA GLY A 107 16.75 1.92 -0.37
C GLY A 107 17.37 1.33 0.90
N ILE A 108 18.59 1.72 1.24
CA ILE A 108 19.32 1.27 2.44
C ILE A 108 18.57 1.68 3.71
N PHE A 109 18.11 2.93 3.80
CA PHE A 109 17.32 3.40 4.95
C PHE A 109 16.05 2.56 5.14
N HIS A 110 15.36 2.20 4.06
CA HIS A 110 14.16 1.37 4.14
C HIS A 110 14.50 -0.08 4.50
N VAL A 111 15.59 -0.65 3.99
CA VAL A 111 16.05 -1.99 4.38
C VAL A 111 16.41 -2.04 5.87
N ILE A 112 17.16 -1.04 6.36
CA ILE A 112 17.50 -0.92 7.79
C ILE A 112 16.22 -0.72 8.61
N ALA A 113 15.28 0.11 8.15
CA ALA A 113 14.02 0.34 8.86
C ALA A 113 13.15 -0.90 8.94
N VAL A 114 13.05 -1.70 7.87
CA VAL A 114 12.35 -2.99 7.89
C VAL A 114 13.00 -3.90 8.92
N TRP A 115 14.32 -4.09 8.84
CA TRP A 115 15.06 -4.91 9.81
C TRP A 115 14.85 -4.42 11.25
N SER A 116 15.03 -3.11 11.47
CA SER A 116 14.87 -2.46 12.78
C SER A 116 13.45 -2.55 13.32
N PHE A 117 12.43 -2.47 12.46
CA PHE A 117 11.03 -2.52 12.89
C PHE A 117 10.71 -3.81 13.60
N LEU A 118 11.35 -4.90 13.20
CA LEU A 118 11.03 -6.20 13.75
C LEU A 118 11.69 -6.38 15.09
N HIS A 119 12.92 -5.91 15.25
CA HIS A 119 13.52 -5.76 16.58
C HIS A 119 12.64 -4.85 17.45
N TYR A 120 12.20 -3.71 16.92
CA TYR A 120 11.33 -2.77 17.61
C TYR A 120 10.02 -3.41 18.07
N VAL A 121 9.31 -4.17 17.25
CA VAL A 121 8.01 -4.77 17.62
C VAL A 121 8.09 -5.87 18.68
N PHE A 122 9.22 -6.56 18.81
CA PHE A 122 9.35 -7.66 19.77
C PHE A 122 10.19 -7.33 20.99
N GLN A 123 11.02 -6.28 20.93
CA GLN A 123 12.04 -6.02 21.94
C GLN A 123 11.97 -4.61 22.55
N ALA A 124 11.25 -3.66 21.94
CA ALA A 124 11.12 -2.33 22.51
C ALA A 124 10.23 -2.34 23.76
N THR A 125 10.59 -1.52 24.74
CA THR A 125 9.76 -1.34 25.93
C THR A 125 8.45 -0.62 25.59
N PRO A 126 7.36 -0.82 26.37
CA PRO A 126 6.09 -0.13 26.14
C PRO A 126 6.21 1.40 26.07
N ILE A 127 7.10 1.98 26.87
CA ILE A 127 7.36 3.42 26.89
C ILE A 127 8.04 3.89 25.61
N THR A 128 8.88 3.07 24.97
CA THR A 128 9.47 3.37 23.66
C THR A 128 8.41 3.38 22.54
N TYR A 129 7.36 2.54 22.62
CA TYR A 129 6.22 2.63 21.68
C TYR A 129 5.44 3.94 21.85
N LEU A 130 5.12 4.30 23.10
CA LEU A 130 4.43 5.55 23.41
C LEU A 130 5.25 6.77 22.98
N TRP A 131 6.55 6.72 23.22
CA TRP A 131 7.48 7.75 22.76
C TRP A 131 7.52 7.85 21.24
N GLY A 132 7.64 6.74 20.52
CA GLY A 132 7.59 6.71 19.06
C GLY A 132 6.28 7.29 18.51
N PHE A 133 5.15 6.98 19.14
CA PHE A 133 3.84 7.55 18.78
C PHE A 133 3.77 9.05 19.05
N PHE A 134 4.28 9.51 20.20
CA PHE A 134 4.34 10.92 20.56
C PHE A 134 5.23 11.74 19.60
N VAL A 135 6.46 11.28 19.36
CA VAL A 135 7.42 11.93 18.45
C VAL A 135 6.90 11.90 17.01
N GLY A 136 6.30 10.78 16.59
CA GLY A 136 5.63 10.66 15.30
C GLY A 136 4.44 11.62 15.15
N GLY A 137 3.63 11.78 16.20
CA GLY A 137 2.53 12.74 16.24
C GLY A 137 3.01 14.19 16.19
N CYS A 138 4.11 14.52 16.88
CA CYS A 138 4.74 15.84 16.78
C CYS A 138 5.26 16.10 15.36
N ALA A 139 5.93 15.12 14.74
CA ALA A 139 6.38 15.22 13.36
C ALA A 139 5.21 15.44 12.39
N GLY A 140 4.15 14.65 12.52
CA GLY A 140 2.94 14.79 11.72
C GLY A 140 2.31 16.16 11.89
N PHE A 141 2.14 16.65 13.12
CA PHE A 141 1.58 17.98 13.37
C PHE A 141 2.43 19.13 12.80
N GLY A 142 3.77 18.99 12.82
CA GLY A 142 4.67 19.94 12.16
C GLY A 142 4.51 19.96 10.64
N VAL A 143 4.23 18.81 10.03
CA VAL A 143 3.93 18.71 8.59
C VAL A 143 2.56 19.32 8.28
N THR A 144 1.53 18.86 8.98
CA THR A 144 0.13 19.18 8.67
C THR A 144 -0.28 20.57 9.15
N GLY A 145 -0.18 20.83 10.45
CA GLY A 145 -0.52 22.12 11.05
C GLY A 145 0.48 23.22 10.69
N GLY A 146 1.75 22.85 10.51
CA GLY A 146 2.85 23.77 10.18
C GLY A 146 3.02 23.98 8.70
N VAL A 147 3.94 23.24 8.07
CA VAL A 147 4.38 23.53 6.69
C VAL A 147 3.23 23.54 5.70
N HIS A 148 2.27 22.63 5.84
CA HIS A 148 1.14 22.51 4.94
C HIS A 148 0.09 23.62 5.15
N ARG A 149 -0.63 23.61 6.27
CA ARG A 149 -1.77 24.52 6.46
C ARG A 149 -1.35 25.97 6.74
N LEU A 150 -0.32 26.18 7.57
CA LEU A 150 0.15 27.54 7.89
C LEU A 150 0.97 28.14 6.75
N TRP A 151 2.09 27.54 6.40
CA TRP A 151 3.06 28.18 5.50
C TRP A 151 2.73 27.99 4.01
N CYS A 152 2.22 26.84 3.55
CA CYS A 152 1.81 26.72 2.14
C CYS A 152 0.54 27.49 1.85
N HIS A 153 -0.49 27.23 2.65
CA HIS A 153 -1.86 27.62 2.34
C HIS A 153 -2.34 28.87 3.04
N ARG A 154 -1.60 29.39 4.03
CA ARG A 154 -1.97 30.59 4.78
C ARG A 154 -3.44 30.52 5.24
N SER A 155 -3.85 29.34 5.72
CA SER A 155 -5.24 29.04 6.08
C SER A 155 -5.60 29.52 7.49
N TYR A 156 -4.58 29.88 8.28
CA TYR A 156 -4.72 30.56 9.55
C TYR A 156 -3.45 31.38 9.84
N LYS A 157 -3.49 32.22 10.88
CA LYS A 157 -2.34 32.96 11.40
C LYS A 157 -1.91 32.41 12.75
N ALA A 158 -0.60 32.42 13.00
CA ALA A 158 0.00 31.91 14.24
C ALA A 158 0.88 32.96 14.90
N LYS A 159 0.77 33.10 16.22
CA LYS A 159 1.70 33.91 17.03
C LYS A 159 3.07 33.22 17.12
N LEU A 160 4.09 33.99 17.50
CA LEU A 160 5.48 33.53 17.56
C LEU A 160 5.68 32.20 18.33
N PRO A 161 5.06 31.98 19.51
CA PRO A 161 5.24 30.70 20.23
C PRO A 161 4.79 29.49 19.42
N LEU A 162 3.62 29.55 18.78
CA LEU A 162 3.11 28.46 17.95
C LEU A 162 3.97 28.26 16.70
N ARG A 163 4.43 29.34 16.06
CA ARG A 163 5.34 29.24 14.90
C ARG A 163 6.65 28.52 15.25
N ILE A 164 7.22 28.81 16.42
CA ILE A 164 8.43 28.12 16.91
C ILE A 164 8.14 26.64 17.19
N ILE A 165 7.02 26.33 17.85
CA ILE A 165 6.62 24.93 18.10
C ILE A 165 6.46 24.17 16.79
N LEU A 166 5.72 24.72 15.82
CA LEU A 166 5.49 24.10 14.52
C LEU A 166 6.79 23.91 13.74
N MET A 167 7.72 24.86 13.83
CA MET A 167 9.05 24.74 13.24
C MET A 167 9.84 23.58 13.87
N CYS A 168 9.88 23.49 15.21
CA CYS A 168 10.54 22.38 15.91
C CYS A 168 9.89 21.04 15.56
N CYS A 169 8.56 20.95 15.60
CA CYS A 169 7.79 19.79 15.19
C CYS A 169 8.10 19.37 13.74
N TYR A 170 8.20 20.32 12.81
CA TYR A 170 8.59 20.05 11.43
C TYR A 170 10.03 19.56 11.33
N SER A 171 10.95 20.08 12.14
CA SER A 171 12.32 19.56 12.23
C SER A 171 12.38 18.11 12.72
N ILE A 172 11.43 17.65 13.56
CA ILE A 172 11.28 16.22 13.94
C ILE A 172 10.88 15.36 12.74
N ALA A 173 10.08 15.90 11.81
CA ALA A 173 9.68 15.18 10.60
C ALA A 173 10.88 14.89 9.67
N GLY A 174 11.94 15.70 9.76
CA GLY A 174 13.20 15.47 9.05
C GLY A 174 13.10 15.57 7.53
N GLN A 175 12.05 16.21 7.02
CA GLN A 175 11.87 16.48 5.59
C GLN A 175 12.78 17.63 5.12
N ASN A 176 12.57 18.17 3.91
CA ASN A 176 13.38 19.27 3.37
C ASN A 176 13.25 20.57 4.19
N THR A 177 13.89 21.65 3.75
CA THR A 177 13.66 22.95 4.39
C THR A 177 12.20 23.37 4.22
N ILE A 178 11.67 24.15 5.17
CA ILE A 178 10.31 24.74 5.06
C ILE A 178 10.15 25.46 3.72
N TYR A 179 11.17 26.21 3.29
CA TYR A 179 11.17 26.91 2.00
C TYR A 179 10.94 25.97 0.82
N ASP A 180 11.72 24.88 0.71
CA ASP A 180 11.60 23.96 -0.41
C ASP A 180 10.30 23.18 -0.41
N TRP A 181 9.84 22.78 0.79
CA TRP A 181 8.58 22.07 0.93
C TRP A 181 7.42 22.97 0.53
N VAL A 182 7.41 24.22 1.01
CA VAL A 182 6.36 25.18 0.65
C VAL A 182 6.35 25.46 -0.85
N ARG A 183 7.52 25.70 -1.45
CA ARG A 183 7.62 25.89 -2.89
C ARG A 183 7.06 24.68 -3.63
N ASP A 184 7.56 23.48 -3.33
CA ASP A 184 7.16 22.26 -4.03
C ASP A 184 5.66 21.96 -3.86
N HIS A 185 5.09 22.20 -2.68
CA HIS A 185 3.67 22.01 -2.40
C HIS A 185 2.77 23.05 -3.10
N ARG A 186 3.22 24.31 -3.17
CA ARG A 186 2.50 25.35 -3.94
C ARG A 186 2.48 25.02 -5.43
N ILE A 187 3.61 24.57 -5.99
CA ILE A 187 3.66 24.09 -7.38
C ILE A 187 2.70 22.92 -7.58
N HIS A 188 2.69 21.97 -6.65
CA HIS A 188 1.83 20.79 -6.71
C HIS A 188 0.35 21.16 -6.83
N HIS A 189 -0.18 22.07 -6.02
CA HIS A 189 -1.57 22.50 -6.16
C HIS A 189 -1.85 23.26 -7.46
N LYS A 190 -0.94 24.15 -7.86
CA LYS A 190 -1.16 25.01 -9.04
C LYS A 190 -1.08 24.24 -10.36
N TYR A 191 -0.20 23.23 -10.41
CA TYR A 191 0.12 22.48 -11.62
C TYR A 191 -0.11 20.97 -11.45
N SER A 192 -1.01 20.59 -10.54
CA SER A 192 -1.33 19.21 -10.17
C SER A 192 -1.56 18.35 -11.42
N GLU A 193 -1.08 17.11 -11.39
CA GLU A 193 -1.23 16.15 -12.49
C GLU A 193 -0.51 16.52 -13.82
N THR A 194 0.31 17.57 -13.84
CA THR A 194 1.11 17.95 -15.02
C THR A 194 2.61 17.71 -14.82
N ASN A 195 3.42 17.93 -15.85
CA ASN A 195 4.88 17.92 -15.73
C ASN A 195 5.43 19.06 -14.85
N GLY A 196 4.60 20.04 -14.48
CA GLY A 196 4.91 21.05 -13.48
C GLY A 196 4.87 20.50 -12.05
N ASP A 197 4.05 19.48 -11.78
CA ASP A 197 3.90 18.87 -10.46
C ASP A 197 5.13 18.04 -10.07
N PRO A 198 5.81 18.34 -8.94
CA PRO A 198 6.96 17.57 -8.47
C PRO A 198 6.67 16.08 -8.26
N HIS A 199 5.44 15.70 -7.92
CA HIS A 199 5.05 14.32 -7.61
C HIS A 199 3.79 13.91 -8.39
N ASN A 200 3.77 14.29 -9.68
CA ASN A 200 2.71 14.00 -10.63
C ASN A 200 2.17 12.56 -10.55
N ALA A 201 0.93 12.41 -10.06
CA ALA A 201 0.26 11.13 -9.90
C ALA A 201 -0.02 10.40 -11.22
N ASN A 202 -0.10 11.10 -12.35
CA ASN A 202 -0.26 10.49 -13.68
C ASN A 202 0.94 9.62 -14.09
N ARG A 203 2.09 9.79 -13.44
CA ARG A 203 3.27 8.93 -13.62
C ARG A 203 3.21 7.64 -12.79
N GLY A 204 2.08 7.40 -12.12
CA GLY A 204 1.79 6.19 -11.36
C GLY A 204 2.20 6.26 -9.88
N PHE A 205 1.68 5.30 -9.11
CA PHE A 205 1.82 5.27 -7.66
C PHE A 205 3.27 5.36 -7.18
N LEU A 206 4.17 4.57 -7.77
CA LEU A 206 5.56 4.51 -7.30
C LEU A 206 6.29 5.83 -7.50
N TYR A 207 6.03 6.53 -8.61
CA TYR A 207 6.60 7.85 -8.88
C TYR A 207 6.11 8.87 -7.85
N ALA A 208 4.80 9.01 -7.69
CA ALA A 208 4.19 9.96 -6.76
C ALA A 208 4.52 9.67 -5.28
N HIS A 209 4.74 8.39 -4.94
CA HIS A 209 5.07 7.97 -3.58
C HIS A 209 6.52 8.28 -3.22
N VAL A 210 7.50 7.85 -4.03
CA VAL A 210 8.93 8.02 -3.71
C VAL A 210 9.84 8.21 -4.92
N GLY A 211 9.40 7.80 -6.11
CA GLY A 211 10.21 7.86 -7.33
C GLY A 211 10.62 9.29 -7.71
N TRP A 212 9.79 10.30 -7.42
CA TRP A 212 10.12 11.70 -7.66
C TRP A 212 11.35 12.20 -6.88
N LEU A 213 11.67 11.58 -5.75
CA LEU A 213 12.89 11.85 -4.98
C LEU A 213 14.13 11.18 -5.57
N MET A 214 13.93 10.13 -6.36
CA MET A 214 14.96 9.31 -7.00
C MET A 214 15.31 9.76 -8.41
N LEU A 215 14.46 10.56 -9.04
CA LEU A 215 14.67 11.10 -10.38
C LEU A 215 15.00 12.60 -10.33
N ARG A 216 15.57 13.13 -11.41
CA ARG A 216 15.59 14.57 -11.61
C ARG A 216 14.17 15.10 -11.79
N LYS A 217 13.94 16.31 -11.29
CA LYS A 217 12.68 17.01 -11.53
C LYS A 217 12.61 17.35 -13.01
N HIS A 218 11.42 17.21 -13.58
CA HIS A 218 11.14 17.61 -14.95
C HIS A 218 11.44 19.12 -15.15
N PRO A 219 11.99 19.56 -16.29
CA PRO A 219 12.29 20.97 -16.54
C PRO A 219 11.11 21.91 -16.29
N GLU A 220 9.89 21.52 -16.68
CA GLU A 220 8.66 22.29 -16.39
C GLU A 220 8.43 22.50 -14.89
N CYS A 221 8.63 21.49 -14.03
CA CYS A 221 8.54 21.65 -12.58
C CYS A 221 9.53 22.71 -12.06
N ILE A 222 10.75 22.72 -12.62
CA ILE A 222 11.76 23.73 -12.27
C ILE A 222 11.35 25.13 -12.72
N LYS A 223 10.88 25.27 -13.98
CA LYS A 223 10.41 26.54 -14.54
C LYS A 223 9.25 27.09 -13.73
N LYS A 224 8.20 26.28 -13.53
CA LYS A 224 7.01 26.65 -12.76
C LYS A 224 7.34 26.98 -11.30
N GLY A 225 8.30 26.28 -10.70
CA GLY A 225 8.74 26.57 -9.35
C GLY A 225 9.45 27.90 -9.13
N ARG A 226 10.00 28.50 -10.18
CA ARG A 226 10.57 29.85 -10.12
C ARG A 226 9.50 30.94 -10.21
N LEU A 227 8.35 30.60 -10.77
CA LEU A 227 7.22 31.53 -10.88
C LEU A 227 6.42 31.61 -9.58
N ILE A 228 6.52 30.66 -8.65
CA ILE A 228 5.74 30.72 -7.41
C ILE A 228 6.23 31.86 -6.52
N ASP A 229 5.32 32.73 -6.08
CA ASP A 229 5.61 33.73 -5.05
C ASP A 229 5.99 33.05 -3.73
N MET A 230 7.15 33.45 -3.18
CA MET A 230 7.72 32.96 -1.92
C MET A 230 8.07 34.12 -0.97
N SER A 231 7.65 35.34 -1.25
CA SER A 231 7.99 36.56 -0.49
C SER A 231 7.60 36.47 0.99
N ASP A 232 6.46 35.84 1.28
CA ASP A 232 5.99 35.58 2.66
C ASP A 232 6.91 34.62 3.42
N ILE A 233 7.46 33.61 2.73
CA ILE A 233 8.38 32.63 3.33
C ILE A 233 9.77 33.24 3.53
N VAL A 234 10.20 34.11 2.61
CA VAL A 234 11.47 34.83 2.72
C VAL A 234 11.44 35.87 3.85
N SER A 235 10.29 36.50 4.07
CA SER A 235 10.11 37.50 5.13
C SER A 235 9.81 36.92 6.51
N ASP A 236 9.42 35.64 6.62
CA ASP A 236 9.16 34.97 7.91
C ASP A 236 10.48 34.69 8.68
N PRO A 237 10.75 35.36 9.82
CA PRO A 237 12.00 35.19 10.56
C PRO A 237 12.19 33.79 11.16
N VAL A 238 11.10 33.07 11.50
CA VAL A 238 11.16 31.71 12.03
C VAL A 238 11.58 30.75 10.93
N VAL A 239 11.03 30.93 9.73
CA VAL A 239 11.42 30.13 8.56
C VAL A 239 12.86 30.41 8.15
N GLN A 240 13.29 31.67 8.14
CA GLN A 240 14.68 32.03 7.85
C GLN A 240 15.66 31.46 8.89
N PHE A 241 15.29 31.48 10.17
CA PHE A 241 16.06 30.82 11.22
C PHE A 241 16.18 29.31 10.97
N HIS A 242 15.07 28.63 10.67
CA HIS A 242 15.08 27.20 10.34
C HIS A 242 15.93 26.92 9.11
N HIS A 243 15.81 27.71 8.04
CA HIS A 243 16.57 27.53 6.81
C HIS A 243 18.08 27.67 7.07
N LYS A 244 18.51 28.71 7.79
CA LYS A 244 19.92 28.93 8.14
C LYS A 244 20.49 27.81 9.02
N ASN A 245 19.69 27.27 9.93
CA ASN A 245 20.11 26.25 10.91
C ASN A 245 19.59 24.85 10.57
N PHE A 246 19.18 24.60 9.32
CA PHE A 246 18.38 23.43 8.96
C PHE A 246 19.06 22.10 9.33
N VAL A 247 20.34 21.96 9.03
CA VAL A 247 21.10 20.73 9.32
C VAL A 247 21.16 20.48 10.82
N LEU A 248 21.42 21.52 11.61
CA LEU A 248 21.44 21.43 13.07
C LEU A 248 20.06 21.06 13.62
N MET A 249 19.01 21.76 13.20
CA MET A 249 17.64 21.51 13.64
C MET A 249 17.19 20.10 13.29
N LYS A 250 17.46 19.63 12.06
CA LYS A 250 17.13 18.28 11.63
C LYS A 250 17.90 17.23 12.43
N LEU A 251 19.22 17.36 12.58
CA LEU A 251 20.00 16.40 13.36
C LEU A 251 19.51 16.33 14.81
N LEU A 252 19.32 17.50 15.43
CA LEU A 252 18.90 17.62 16.81
C LEU A 252 17.50 17.03 17.05
N PHE A 253 16.49 17.50 16.30
CA PHE A 253 15.09 17.17 16.55
C PHE A 253 14.62 15.87 15.89
N CYS A 254 15.18 15.47 14.73
CA CYS A 254 14.77 14.24 14.03
C CYS A 254 15.48 13.00 14.56
N PHE A 255 16.73 13.12 15.02
CA PHE A 255 17.59 11.98 15.33
C PHE A 255 18.13 12.00 16.76
N ILE A 256 18.84 13.05 17.17
CA ILE A 256 19.54 13.08 18.46
C ILE A 256 18.55 13.06 19.63
N LEU A 257 17.69 14.06 19.78
CA LEU A 257 16.76 14.13 20.92
C LEU A 257 15.81 12.93 20.98
N PRO A 258 15.16 12.51 19.87
CA PRO A 258 14.31 11.34 19.90
C PRO A 258 15.03 10.08 20.37
N THR A 259 16.30 9.88 20.01
CA THR A 259 17.09 8.71 20.45
C THR A 259 17.60 8.82 21.88
N PHE A 260 18.09 9.98 22.29
CA PHE A 260 18.70 10.14 23.62
C PHE A 260 17.67 10.05 24.74
N ILE A 261 16.43 10.53 24.51
CA ILE A 261 15.44 10.59 25.57
C ILE A 261 15.04 9.20 26.09
N PRO A 262 14.65 8.21 25.25
CA PRO A 262 14.34 6.87 25.73
C PRO A 262 15.54 6.16 26.34
N TRP A 263 16.72 6.37 25.76
CA TRP A 263 17.95 5.77 26.27
C TRP A 263 18.28 6.25 27.69
N TYR A 264 18.26 7.57 27.91
CA TYR A 264 18.72 8.15 29.15
C TYR A 264 17.63 8.20 30.24
N PHE A 265 16.39 8.53 29.87
CA PHE A 265 15.31 8.77 30.84
C PHE A 265 14.35 7.59 31.01
N PHE A 266 14.20 6.72 30.00
CA PHE A 266 13.20 5.64 30.04
C PHE A 266 13.82 4.24 30.24
N GLY A 267 15.14 4.17 30.41
CA GLY A 267 15.86 2.91 30.63
C GLY A 267 15.89 1.98 29.41
N GLU A 268 15.62 2.51 28.21
CA GLU A 268 15.72 1.75 26.97
C GLU A 268 17.20 1.58 26.57
N THR A 269 17.54 0.54 25.82
CA THR A 269 18.91 0.42 25.30
C THR A 269 19.19 1.51 24.25
N PHE A 270 20.44 1.98 24.17
CA PHE A 270 20.83 2.97 23.16
C PHE A 270 20.52 2.48 21.74
N LEU A 271 20.86 1.22 21.43
CA LEU A 271 20.62 0.64 20.11
C LEU A 271 19.13 0.59 19.77
N MET A 272 18.27 0.16 20.71
CA MET A 272 16.81 0.16 20.47
C MET A 272 16.27 1.57 20.27
N SER A 273 16.72 2.54 21.08
CA SER A 273 16.34 3.94 20.96
C SER A 273 16.81 4.57 19.63
N PHE A 274 18.02 4.23 19.18
CA PHE A 274 18.57 4.69 17.93
C PHE A 274 17.82 4.10 16.73
N PHE A 275 17.69 2.78 16.67
CA PHE A 275 17.05 2.12 15.54
C PHE A 275 15.54 2.42 15.44
N SER A 276 14.84 2.48 16.58
CA SER A 276 13.42 2.83 16.61
C SER A 276 13.15 4.26 16.13
N GLN A 277 13.98 5.23 16.52
CA GLN A 277 13.69 6.64 16.22
C GLN A 277 14.27 7.10 14.87
N CYS A 278 15.50 6.68 14.55
CA CYS A 278 16.19 7.09 13.34
C CYS A 278 15.71 6.37 12.08
N PHE A 279 15.24 5.12 12.21
CA PHE A 279 14.82 4.32 11.06
C PHE A 279 13.33 4.01 11.10
N VAL A 280 12.83 3.36 12.16
CA VAL A 280 11.43 2.91 12.20
C VAL A 280 10.46 4.09 12.16
N ARG A 281 10.53 4.99 13.15
CA ARG A 281 9.66 6.18 13.24
C ARG A 281 9.85 7.09 12.04
N TYR A 282 11.09 7.35 11.62
CA TYR A 282 11.39 8.24 10.50
C TYR A 282 10.82 7.73 9.18
N VAL A 283 11.09 6.47 8.82
CA VAL A 283 10.61 5.88 7.56
C VAL A 283 9.10 5.72 7.55
N LEU A 284 8.46 5.36 8.68
CA LEU A 284 7.00 5.34 8.77
C LEU A 284 6.40 6.74 8.55
N SER A 285 6.97 7.77 9.19
CA SER A 285 6.51 9.17 9.03
C SER A 285 6.62 9.67 7.59
N LEU A 286 7.72 9.32 6.90
CA LEU A 286 7.90 9.61 5.48
C LEU A 286 6.83 8.94 4.63
N ASN A 287 6.62 7.63 4.80
CA ASN A 287 5.63 6.88 4.01
C ASN A 287 4.20 7.35 4.29
N PHE A 288 3.86 7.76 5.52
CA PHE A 288 2.57 8.35 5.83
C PHE A 288 2.35 9.68 5.10
N THR A 289 3.37 10.54 5.01
CA THR A 289 3.32 11.78 4.22
C THR A 289 3.18 11.44 2.73
N TRP A 290 4.01 10.54 2.21
CA TRP A 290 4.03 10.17 0.80
C TRP A 290 2.76 9.46 0.33
N LEU A 291 2.00 8.86 1.24
CA LEU A 291 0.69 8.28 0.94
C LEU A 291 -0.35 9.34 0.59
N VAL A 292 -0.18 10.60 1.01
CA VAL A 292 -1.02 11.73 0.59
C VAL A 292 -0.80 11.94 -0.91
N ASN A 293 0.45 12.10 -1.33
CA ASN A 293 0.81 12.33 -2.74
C ASN A 293 0.42 11.17 -3.67
N SER A 294 0.51 9.92 -3.19
CA SER A 294 0.22 8.75 -4.02
C SER A 294 -1.20 8.22 -3.85
N ALA A 295 -1.54 7.71 -2.67
CA ALA A 295 -2.82 7.04 -2.47
C ALA A 295 -4.00 8.00 -2.44
N ALA A 296 -3.81 9.22 -1.92
CA ALA A 296 -4.88 10.23 -1.92
C ALA A 296 -5.04 10.95 -3.27
N HIS A 297 -4.21 10.67 -4.28
CA HIS A 297 -4.43 11.08 -5.68
C HIS A 297 -4.94 9.94 -6.58
N LEU A 298 -4.91 8.69 -6.11
CA LEU A 298 -5.22 7.53 -6.96
C LEU A 298 -6.40 6.71 -6.46
N TYR A 299 -6.68 6.73 -5.15
CA TYR A 299 -7.67 5.85 -4.53
C TYR A 299 -8.55 6.62 -3.54
N GLY A 300 -9.83 6.77 -3.84
CA GLY A 300 -10.80 7.40 -2.94
C GLY A 300 -12.07 7.86 -3.66
N ASN A 301 -12.86 8.68 -2.98
CA ASN A 301 -14.06 9.30 -3.54
C ASN A 301 -13.78 10.74 -3.98
N HIS A 302 -14.58 11.27 -4.93
CA HIS A 302 -14.46 12.64 -5.42
C HIS A 302 -15.78 13.41 -5.25
N PRO A 303 -16.21 13.72 -4.01
CA PRO A 303 -17.50 14.33 -3.75
C PRO A 303 -17.56 15.84 -4.09
N TYR A 304 -16.42 16.53 -4.22
CA TYR A 304 -16.37 17.98 -4.45
C TYR A 304 -15.99 18.35 -5.89
N ASP A 305 -15.06 17.63 -6.51
CA ASP A 305 -14.71 17.77 -7.92
C ASP A 305 -14.23 16.46 -8.52
N LYS A 306 -14.99 15.89 -9.46
CA LYS A 306 -14.67 14.64 -10.15
C LYS A 306 -13.64 14.79 -11.27
N ARG A 307 -13.30 16.03 -11.66
CA ARG A 307 -12.42 16.31 -12.79
C ARG A 307 -10.94 16.28 -12.40
N ILE A 308 -10.64 16.22 -11.10
CA ILE A 308 -9.29 16.19 -10.54
C ILE A 308 -9.02 14.84 -9.87
N ASN A 309 -7.76 14.41 -9.89
CA ASN A 309 -7.31 13.14 -9.28
C ASN A 309 -7.29 13.10 -7.73
N PRO A 310 -7.06 14.19 -6.99
CA PRO A 310 -7.18 14.20 -5.53
C PRO A 310 -8.51 13.60 -5.05
N ALA A 311 -8.43 12.67 -4.11
CA ALA A 311 -9.51 11.80 -3.67
C ALA A 311 -9.59 11.75 -2.14
N GLU A 312 -10.81 11.65 -1.62
CA GLU A 312 -11.07 11.43 -0.20
C GLU A 312 -10.68 10.01 0.19
N ASN A 313 -9.66 9.89 1.05
CA ASN A 313 -9.12 8.63 1.52
C ASN A 313 -8.99 8.63 3.05
N ARG A 314 -10.00 8.09 3.73
CA ARG A 314 -10.02 7.96 5.20
C ARG A 314 -8.81 7.19 5.74
N ALA A 315 -8.30 6.22 4.99
CA ALA A 315 -7.11 5.45 5.38
C ALA A 315 -5.86 6.30 5.47
N VAL A 316 -5.68 7.19 4.51
CA VAL A 316 -4.63 8.21 4.54
C VAL A 316 -4.88 9.18 5.68
N SER A 317 -6.12 9.60 5.92
CA SER A 317 -6.47 10.59 6.96
C SER A 317 -6.02 10.18 8.37
N VAL A 318 -6.13 8.91 8.77
CA VAL A 318 -5.67 8.51 10.12
C VAL A 318 -4.16 8.47 10.24
N VAL A 319 -3.45 7.98 9.21
CA VAL A 319 -1.98 7.87 9.30
C VAL A 319 -1.30 9.21 9.03
N ALA A 320 -1.95 10.12 8.30
CA ALA A 320 -1.49 11.47 7.98
C ALA A 320 -2.27 12.56 8.75
N MET A 321 -2.79 12.24 9.93
CA MET A 321 -3.37 13.21 10.89
C MET A 321 -4.45 14.18 10.36
N GLY A 322 -5.19 13.82 9.32
CA GLY A 322 -6.25 14.62 8.72
C GLY A 322 -6.10 14.89 7.23
N GLU A 323 -4.92 14.67 6.65
CA GLU A 323 -4.64 15.07 5.24
C GLU A 323 -5.19 14.10 4.18
N GLY A 324 -6.05 13.16 4.58
CA GLY A 324 -6.67 12.21 3.65
C GLY A 324 -7.90 12.77 2.94
N TRP A 325 -8.43 13.91 3.35
CA TRP A 325 -9.60 14.57 2.73
C TRP A 325 -9.16 15.40 1.52
N HIS A 326 -8.53 14.72 0.56
CA HIS A 326 -7.68 15.37 -0.42
C HIS A 326 -8.44 15.96 -1.62
N ASN A 327 -9.63 15.42 -1.95
CA ASN A 327 -10.50 16.03 -2.96
C ASN A 327 -11.02 17.38 -2.45
N TYR A 328 -11.47 17.43 -1.20
CA TYR A 328 -11.87 18.68 -0.55
C TYR A 328 -10.72 19.66 -0.52
N HIS A 329 -9.56 19.21 -0.03
CA HIS A 329 -8.40 20.05 0.13
C HIS A 329 -7.95 20.71 -1.18
N HIS A 330 -7.95 19.97 -2.29
CA HIS A 330 -7.60 20.56 -3.59
C HIS A 330 -8.67 21.49 -4.17
N VAL A 331 -9.93 21.36 -3.72
CA VAL A 331 -11.01 22.29 -4.10
C VAL A 331 -10.98 23.56 -3.24
N PHE A 332 -10.68 23.44 -1.94
CA PHE A 332 -10.61 24.52 -0.97
C PHE A 332 -9.25 24.51 -0.24
N PRO A 333 -8.13 24.81 -0.94
CA PRO A 333 -6.79 24.67 -0.37
C PRO A 333 -6.54 25.58 0.84
N TRP A 334 -7.32 26.65 0.94
CA TRP A 334 -7.23 27.67 1.98
C TRP A 334 -8.01 27.36 3.25
N ASP A 335 -8.78 26.29 3.30
CA ASP A 335 -9.49 25.87 4.51
C ASP A 335 -8.49 25.35 5.57
N TYR A 336 -8.54 25.91 6.77
CA TYR A 336 -7.64 25.50 7.87
C TYR A 336 -7.88 24.08 8.36
N LYS A 337 -9.06 23.51 8.11
CA LYS A 337 -9.40 22.13 8.45
C LYS A 337 -8.90 21.15 7.41
N ALA A 338 -8.69 21.61 6.17
CA ALA A 338 -8.45 20.77 5.00
C ALA A 338 -9.52 19.68 4.78
N ALA A 339 -10.73 19.86 5.33
CA ALA A 339 -11.83 18.89 5.26
C ALA A 339 -13.19 19.56 5.55
N GLU A 340 -14.24 19.20 4.80
CA GLU A 340 -15.63 19.57 5.13
C GLU A 340 -16.14 18.76 6.33
N LEU A 341 -15.90 17.43 6.29
CA LEU A 341 -16.49 16.45 7.19
C LEU A 341 -15.41 15.77 8.02
N GLY A 342 -15.51 15.90 9.33
CA GLY A 342 -14.65 15.19 10.26
C GLY A 342 -14.80 15.71 11.67
N ASN A 343 -15.23 14.85 12.60
CA ASN A 343 -14.99 15.10 14.01
C ASN A 343 -13.46 14.96 14.25
N TYR A 344 -12.97 15.40 15.40
CA TYR A 344 -11.55 15.26 15.79
C TYR A 344 -10.99 13.81 15.72
N SER A 345 -11.83 12.80 15.51
CA SER A 345 -11.48 11.38 15.43
C SER A 345 -10.62 10.98 14.22
N VAL A 346 -10.63 11.74 13.13
CA VAL A 346 -9.83 11.45 11.92
C VAL A 346 -9.14 12.69 11.32
N ASN A 347 -9.19 13.82 12.04
CA ASN A 347 -8.49 15.07 11.72
C ASN A 347 -7.90 15.67 13.01
N VAL A 348 -6.85 15.01 13.51
CA VAL A 348 -6.19 15.36 14.78
C VAL A 348 -5.46 16.71 14.68
N THR A 349 -5.04 17.09 13.48
CA THR A 349 -4.43 18.41 13.23
C THR A 349 -5.40 19.54 13.57
N THR A 350 -6.63 19.49 13.08
CA THR A 350 -7.65 20.51 13.37
C THR A 350 -7.95 20.60 14.86
N PHE A 351 -7.98 19.46 15.59
CA PHE A 351 -8.13 19.46 17.05
C PHE A 351 -7.07 20.32 17.73
N TRP A 352 -5.79 20.09 17.41
CA TRP A 352 -4.71 20.86 18.03
C TRP A 352 -4.74 22.33 17.63
N LEU A 353 -5.06 22.65 16.37
CA LEU A 353 -5.22 24.04 15.94
C LEU A 353 -6.35 24.75 16.69
N ASP A 354 -7.48 24.10 16.93
CA ASP A 354 -8.58 24.65 17.73
C ASP A 354 -8.17 24.86 19.20
N VAL A 355 -7.36 23.96 19.78
CA VAL A 355 -6.80 24.15 21.13
C VAL A 355 -5.90 25.38 21.17
N PHE A 356 -5.01 25.55 20.18
CA PHE A 356 -4.17 26.74 20.07
C PHE A 356 -4.98 28.01 19.80
N ALA A 357 -6.11 27.90 19.11
CA ALA A 357 -7.02 29.01 18.88
C ALA A 357 -7.71 29.46 20.18
N LYS A 358 -8.13 28.51 21.03
CA LYS A 358 -8.72 28.81 22.34
C LYS A 358 -7.78 29.58 23.27
N ILE A 359 -6.47 29.34 23.20
CA ILE A 359 -5.47 30.10 23.95
C ILE A 359 -4.95 31.33 23.19
N GLY A 360 -5.54 31.65 22.03
CA GLY A 360 -5.23 32.84 21.23
C GLY A 360 -3.87 32.80 20.54
N TRP A 361 -3.29 31.61 20.34
CA TRP A 361 -2.02 31.42 19.64
C TRP A 361 -2.20 31.15 18.14
N ALA A 362 -3.30 30.50 17.77
CA ALA A 362 -3.82 30.47 16.40
C ALA A 362 -5.00 31.44 16.27
N TYR A 363 -5.16 32.10 15.15
CA TYR A 363 -6.26 33.03 14.88
C TYR A 363 -6.50 33.15 13.37
N ASP A 364 -7.56 33.85 12.97
CA ASP A 364 -7.91 34.05 11.55
C ASP A 364 -8.04 32.71 10.78
N LEU A 365 -8.70 31.73 11.42
CA LEU A 365 -8.88 30.38 10.87
C LEU A 365 -9.93 30.44 9.75
N LYS A 366 -9.49 30.23 8.50
CA LYS A 366 -10.34 30.35 7.31
C LYS A 366 -11.14 29.07 7.06
N GLU A 367 -12.44 29.21 6.86
CA GLU A 367 -13.34 28.09 6.55
C GLU A 367 -14.39 28.54 5.51
N PRO A 368 -14.69 27.72 4.48
CA PRO A 368 -15.76 28.03 3.54
C PRO A 368 -17.13 27.90 4.20
N SER A 369 -18.04 28.80 3.81
CA SER A 369 -19.44 28.65 4.22
C SER A 369 -20.05 27.38 3.61
N LYS A 370 -20.99 26.77 4.33
CA LYS A 370 -21.72 25.59 3.82
C LYS A 370 -22.38 25.84 2.47
N ASP A 371 -22.86 27.06 2.24
CA ASP A 371 -23.43 27.48 0.96
C ASP A 371 -22.38 27.57 -0.15
N LEU A 372 -21.15 28.00 0.15
CA LEU A 372 -20.05 27.98 -0.81
C LEU A 372 -19.67 26.54 -1.19
N VAL A 373 -19.57 25.65 -0.20
CA VAL A 373 -19.28 24.22 -0.45
C VAL A 373 -20.38 23.60 -1.31
N ARG A 374 -21.65 23.77 -0.92
CA ARG A 374 -22.82 23.27 -1.65
C ARG A 374 -22.84 23.77 -3.10
N ARG A 375 -22.73 25.09 -3.33
CA ARG A 375 -22.73 25.66 -4.69
C ARG A 375 -21.56 25.17 -5.53
N THR A 376 -20.40 24.92 -4.91
CA THR A 376 -19.23 24.36 -5.60
C THR A 376 -19.49 22.94 -6.06
N ILE A 377 -20.08 22.09 -5.19
CA ILE A 377 -20.50 20.73 -5.54
C ILE A 377 -21.51 20.77 -6.69
N GLU A 378 -22.58 21.57 -6.57
CA GLU A 378 -23.61 21.71 -7.63
C GLU A 378 -22.97 22.13 -8.96
N LYS A 379 -22.15 23.18 -8.97
CA LYS A 379 -21.50 23.69 -10.20
C LYS A 379 -20.58 22.66 -10.85
N ARG A 380 -19.78 21.93 -10.06
CA ARG A 380 -18.76 20.99 -10.57
C ARG A 380 -19.33 19.60 -10.87
N TRP A 381 -20.52 19.28 -10.35
CA TRP A 381 -21.23 18.04 -10.65
C TRP A 381 -22.07 18.13 -11.93
N HIS A 382 -22.66 19.28 -12.24
CA HIS A 382 -23.58 19.45 -13.37
C HIS A 382 -22.92 19.65 -14.75
N THR A 383 -21.60 19.76 -14.84
CA THR A 383 -20.88 19.96 -16.13
C THR A 383 -20.74 18.69 -17.01
N HIS A 384 -21.49 17.61 -16.74
CA HIS A 384 -21.60 16.42 -17.60
C HIS A 384 -23.06 16.04 -17.90
N TYR A 385 -23.90 17.02 -18.26
CA TYR A 385 -25.16 16.73 -18.95
C TYR A 385 -24.96 16.90 -20.46
N CYS A 386 -24.58 15.82 -21.14
CA CYS A 386 -24.90 15.62 -22.56
C CYS A 386 -26.20 14.81 -22.58
N PRO A 387 -27.28 15.28 -23.21
CA PRO A 387 -28.55 14.56 -23.23
C PRO A 387 -28.42 13.42 -24.25
N ASP A 388 -28.43 12.18 -23.78
CA ASP A 388 -29.09 11.05 -24.45
C ASP A 388 -28.91 9.76 -23.66
N ARG A 389 -29.96 9.42 -22.90
CA ARG A 389 -30.58 8.10 -22.73
C ARG A 389 -31.26 8.02 -21.38
N ALA A 390 -32.59 8.09 -21.45
CA ALA A 390 -33.50 7.82 -20.35
C ALA A 390 -33.26 6.42 -19.78
N HIS A 391 -33.18 6.33 -18.45
CA HIS A 391 -34.08 5.49 -17.65
C HIS A 391 -34.04 5.95 -16.20
N GLY A 392 -35.23 6.24 -15.68
CA GLY A 392 -35.46 6.85 -14.37
C GLY A 392 -35.18 5.92 -13.18
N GLY A 393 -35.04 6.55 -12.02
CA GLY A 393 -34.91 5.82 -10.76
C GLY A 393 -34.48 6.69 -9.59
N SER A 394 -35.40 7.55 -9.12
CA SER A 394 -35.65 7.95 -7.74
C SER A 394 -34.51 7.92 -6.70
N SER A 395 -34.25 9.11 -6.16
CA SER A 395 -33.59 9.43 -4.89
C SER A 395 -33.77 8.43 -3.73
N SER A 396 -32.68 8.16 -3.00
CA SER A 396 -32.75 7.96 -1.55
C SER A 396 -31.42 8.34 -0.88
N THR A 397 -31.35 9.59 -0.44
CA THR A 397 -30.47 10.09 0.62
C THR A 397 -30.89 9.49 1.96
N GLY A 398 -29.97 8.86 2.70
CA GLY A 398 -30.15 8.64 4.13
C GLY A 398 -29.34 7.51 4.77
N ARG A 399 -28.27 7.89 5.51
CA ARG A 399 -27.56 7.13 6.57
C ARG A 399 -26.71 5.95 6.04
N LEU A 400 -25.48 5.68 6.46
CA LEU A 400 -24.91 5.69 7.80
C LEU A 400 -23.36 5.78 7.74
N LEU A 401 -22.80 6.37 8.80
CA LEU A 401 -21.41 6.44 9.21
C LEU A 401 -20.65 5.10 9.27
N GLY A 402 -19.32 5.21 9.15
CA GLY A 402 -18.32 4.28 9.74
C GLY A 402 -17.87 3.16 8.80
N LEU A 403 -16.62 2.68 8.75
CA LEU A 403 -15.42 2.83 9.58
C LEU A 403 -14.24 2.19 8.79
N THR A 404 -13.01 2.70 9.01
CA THR A 404 -11.75 1.93 9.04
C THR A 404 -11.11 1.29 7.78
N ILE A 405 -10.22 2.04 7.13
CA ILE A 405 -8.74 1.85 7.06
C ILE A 405 -8.14 0.43 7.07
N ARG A 406 -7.54 0.11 5.90
CA ARG A 406 -6.29 -0.63 5.59
C ARG A 406 -5.68 -1.55 6.66
N VAL A 407 -5.33 -2.78 6.25
CA VAL A 407 -4.01 -3.38 6.57
C VAL A 407 -3.61 -4.37 5.49
N HIS A 408 -2.52 -4.10 4.74
CA HIS A 408 -1.63 -5.14 4.19
C HIS A 408 -0.27 -4.55 3.77
N ARG A 409 0.75 -4.73 4.62
CA ARG A 409 1.89 -5.65 4.40
C ARG A 409 3.09 -5.28 5.28
N PHE A 410 3.08 -5.88 6.47
CA PHE A 410 4.23 -6.07 7.35
C PHE A 410 4.55 -7.57 7.35
N ALA A 411 5.37 -8.03 6.41
CA ALA A 411 5.73 -9.45 6.32
C ALA A 411 7.04 -9.65 5.53
N LYS A 412 8.17 -9.19 6.09
CA LYS A 412 9.47 -9.84 5.93
C LYS A 412 10.56 -9.12 6.73
N VAL A 413 10.91 -9.73 7.86
CA VAL A 413 12.20 -9.95 8.54
C VAL A 413 11.76 -10.41 9.97
N LEU A 414 12.59 -11.00 10.86
CA LEU A 414 12.29 -12.18 11.72
C LEU A 414 12.60 -13.41 10.87
N CYS A 415 13.85 -13.81 10.72
CA CYS A 415 14.73 -14.35 11.74
C CYS A 415 16.17 -14.07 11.26
N LEU A 416 17.11 -13.64 12.11
CA LEU A 416 17.91 -14.58 12.89
C LEU A 416 18.59 -13.85 14.08
N TYR A 417 18.22 -14.19 15.30
CA TYR A 417 19.19 -14.51 16.37
C TYR A 417 18.49 -15.34 17.44
N SER A 418 18.81 -16.63 17.53
CA SER A 418 19.31 -17.27 18.75
C SER A 418 19.23 -18.78 18.61
N LEU A 419 20.36 -19.40 18.30
CA LEU A 419 20.82 -20.61 18.99
C LEU A 419 22.34 -20.55 19.06
N SER A 420 22.84 -19.98 20.15
CA SER A 420 24.19 -20.26 20.63
C SER A 420 24.19 -21.65 21.26
N ASN A 421 24.72 -22.63 20.52
CA ASN A 421 25.59 -23.73 20.96
C ASN A 421 25.29 -25.04 20.23
N ARG A 422 25.94 -25.26 19.08
CA ARG A 422 27.01 -26.26 18.90
C ARG A 422 27.46 -26.28 17.43
N LYS A 423 28.77 -26.44 17.27
CA LYS A 423 29.54 -26.46 16.03
C LYS A 423 28.98 -27.47 15.00
N GLN A 424 28.74 -27.05 13.75
CA GLN A 424 29.13 -27.82 12.56
C GLN A 424 29.05 -27.01 11.26
N LYS A 425 29.98 -27.32 10.36
CA LYS A 425 30.33 -26.66 9.11
C LYS A 425 29.36 -26.99 7.95
N LEU A 426 29.37 -26.06 6.99
CA LEU A 426 29.29 -26.19 5.54
C LEU A 426 27.94 -26.30 4.80
N SER A 427 27.78 -25.29 3.92
CA SER A 427 27.13 -25.27 2.59
C SER A 427 25.72 -25.83 2.41
N GLY A 428 24.81 -24.96 1.97
CA GLY A 428 23.62 -25.39 1.22
C GLY A 428 22.35 -24.60 1.53
N SER A 429 22.20 -23.44 0.87
CA SER A 429 20.93 -22.79 0.50
C SER A 429 19.98 -22.26 1.60
N VAL A 430 19.75 -20.93 1.56
CA VAL A 430 18.68 -20.18 2.25
C VAL A 430 17.28 -20.78 2.01
N LEU A 431 17.07 -21.45 0.88
CA LEU A 431 15.84 -22.17 0.56
C LEU A 431 15.64 -23.43 1.41
N CYS A 432 16.72 -24.17 1.70
CA CYS A 432 16.67 -25.34 2.59
C CYS A 432 16.53 -24.90 4.06
N PHE A 433 17.08 -23.74 4.43
CA PHE A 433 16.83 -23.12 5.74
C PHE A 433 15.37 -22.62 5.88
N PHE A 434 14.78 -22.04 4.84
CA PHE A 434 13.35 -21.67 4.82
C PHE A 434 12.42 -22.89 4.86
N LEU A 435 12.73 -23.95 4.11
CA LEU A 435 11.98 -25.22 4.12
C LEU A 435 12.12 -25.96 5.46
N ASN A 436 13.33 -26.03 6.05
CA ASN A 436 13.53 -26.61 7.38
C ASN A 436 12.88 -25.76 8.48
N THR A 437 12.85 -24.44 8.35
CA THR A 437 12.17 -23.55 9.31
C THR A 437 10.65 -23.61 9.16
N LEU A 438 10.10 -23.83 7.95
CA LEU A 438 8.68 -24.07 7.70
C LEU A 438 8.19 -25.40 8.29
N LEU A 439 9.04 -26.42 8.26
CA LEU A 439 8.72 -27.76 8.78
C LEU A 439 8.95 -27.88 10.30
N CYS A 440 9.83 -27.07 10.89
CA CYS A 440 10.22 -27.18 12.31
C CYS A 440 9.59 -26.15 13.26
N ASN A 441 8.91 -25.10 12.78
CA ASN A 441 8.23 -24.13 13.65
C ASN A 441 6.75 -24.47 13.84
N LYS A 442 6.38 -24.78 15.09
CA LYS A 442 5.01 -25.12 15.57
C LYS A 442 3.91 -24.13 15.11
N ARG A 443 4.31 -22.88 14.79
CA ARG A 443 3.46 -21.76 14.35
C ARG A 443 2.97 -21.86 12.90
N PHE A 444 3.74 -22.50 12.00
CA PHE A 444 3.32 -22.72 10.61
C PHE A 444 2.42 -23.94 10.43
N PHE A 445 2.44 -24.89 11.37
CA PHE A 445 1.62 -26.09 11.32
C PHE A 445 0.12 -25.78 11.33
N VAL A 446 -0.34 -24.93 12.25
CA VAL A 446 -1.76 -24.54 12.34
C VAL A 446 -2.22 -23.78 11.09
N GLY A 447 -1.37 -22.88 10.57
CA GLY A 447 -1.65 -22.17 9.31
C GLY A 447 -1.66 -23.11 8.10
N GLY A 448 -0.77 -24.10 8.06
CA GLY A 448 -0.74 -25.16 7.04
C GLY A 448 -1.97 -26.06 7.10
N CYS A 449 -2.44 -26.45 8.29
CA CYS A 449 -3.71 -27.15 8.46
C CYS A 449 -4.88 -26.30 7.95
N ALA A 450 -4.91 -25.01 8.28
CA ALA A 450 -5.93 -24.09 7.79
C ALA A 450 -5.95 -24.00 6.26
N GLY A 451 -4.77 -23.85 5.64
CA GLY A 451 -4.62 -23.86 4.19
C GLY A 451 -5.09 -25.18 3.58
N PHE A 452 -4.66 -26.32 4.14
CA PHE A 452 -5.05 -27.66 3.68
C PHE A 452 -6.56 -27.90 3.76
N GLY A 453 -7.24 -27.39 4.80
CA GLY A 453 -8.69 -27.46 4.91
C GLY A 453 -9.42 -26.67 3.81
N VAL A 454 -8.86 -25.55 3.38
CA VAL A 454 -9.38 -24.76 2.24
C VAL A 454 -9.10 -25.49 0.93
N THR A 455 -7.85 -25.89 0.68
CA THR A 455 -7.42 -26.44 -0.61
C THR A 455 -7.92 -27.87 -0.83
N ALA A 456 -7.55 -28.83 0.01
CA ALA A 456 -8.00 -30.21 -0.13
C ALA A 456 -9.51 -30.34 0.17
N GLY A 457 -10.01 -29.65 1.19
CA GLY A 457 -11.40 -29.73 1.63
C GLY A 457 -12.36 -28.88 0.79
N ALA A 458 -12.50 -27.60 1.15
CA ALA A 458 -13.53 -26.72 0.58
C ALA A 458 -13.45 -26.61 -0.94
N HIS A 459 -12.23 -26.54 -1.49
CA HIS A 459 -11.98 -26.35 -2.90
C HIS A 459 -12.01 -27.67 -3.69
N ARG A 460 -11.03 -28.56 -3.53
CA ARG A 460 -10.89 -29.73 -4.40
C ARG A 460 -11.91 -30.84 -4.12
N LEU A 461 -12.25 -31.09 -2.85
CA LEU A 461 -13.23 -32.11 -2.46
C LEU A 461 -14.68 -31.63 -2.63
N TRP A 462 -15.09 -30.60 -1.88
CA TRP A 462 -16.51 -30.24 -1.80
C TRP A 462 -16.98 -29.34 -2.94
N THR A 463 -16.13 -28.45 -3.45
CA THR A 463 -16.52 -27.62 -4.60
C THR A 463 -16.45 -28.40 -5.90
N HIS A 464 -15.29 -28.96 -6.21
CA HIS A 464 -14.99 -29.53 -7.52
C HIS A 464 -15.23 -31.03 -7.63
N ARG A 465 -15.43 -31.73 -6.50
CA ARG A 465 -15.59 -33.20 -6.46
C ARG A 465 -14.48 -33.90 -7.24
N ALA A 466 -13.26 -33.39 -7.11
CA ALA A 466 -12.10 -33.86 -7.86
C ALA A 466 -11.57 -35.21 -7.34
N TYR A 467 -11.95 -35.57 -6.11
CA TYR A 467 -11.73 -36.87 -5.51
C TYR A 467 -12.84 -37.20 -4.50
N LYS A 468 -12.86 -38.44 -3.99
CA LYS A 468 -13.73 -38.88 -2.90
C LYS A 468 -12.93 -39.14 -1.64
N ALA A 469 -13.52 -38.85 -0.48
CA ALA A 469 -12.89 -39.01 0.82
C ALA A 469 -13.77 -39.82 1.78
N LYS A 470 -13.16 -40.74 2.53
CA LYS A 470 -13.82 -41.44 3.64
C LYS A 470 -14.12 -40.48 4.79
N LEU A 471 -15.05 -40.88 5.67
CA LEU A 471 -15.52 -40.06 6.79
C LEU A 471 -14.38 -39.48 7.67
N PRO A 472 -13.34 -40.24 8.05
CA PRO A 472 -12.25 -39.69 8.87
C PRO A 472 -11.55 -38.49 8.23
N LEU A 473 -11.22 -38.59 6.94
CA LEU A 473 -10.59 -37.50 6.20
C LEU A 473 -11.53 -36.30 6.04
N ARG A 474 -12.82 -36.54 5.78
CA ARG A 474 -13.83 -35.46 5.70
C ARG A 474 -13.93 -34.66 7.01
N ILE A 475 -13.91 -35.35 8.17
CA ILE A 475 -13.93 -34.70 9.49
C ILE A 475 -12.64 -33.89 9.70
N ILE A 476 -11.47 -34.46 9.39
CA ILE A 476 -10.18 -33.76 9.51
C ILE A 476 -10.17 -32.50 8.65
N LEU A 477 -10.59 -32.60 7.39
CA LEU A 477 -10.65 -31.47 6.47
C LEU A 477 -11.65 -30.41 6.94
N MET A 478 -12.77 -30.79 7.54
CA MET A 478 -13.72 -29.86 8.14
C MET A 478 -13.11 -29.12 9.34
N CYS A 479 -12.44 -29.82 10.25
CA CYS A 479 -11.73 -29.19 11.38
C CYS A 479 -10.62 -28.25 10.89
N CYS A 480 -9.86 -28.69 9.89
CA CYS A 480 -8.84 -27.90 9.23
C CYS A 480 -9.44 -26.65 8.57
N TYR A 481 -10.58 -26.78 7.89
CA TYR A 481 -11.28 -25.64 7.30
C TYR A 481 -11.75 -24.65 8.36
N CYS A 482 -12.22 -25.12 9.52
CA CYS A 482 -12.59 -24.24 10.63
C CYS A 482 -11.39 -23.43 11.15
N LEU A 483 -10.14 -23.92 11.05
CA LEU A 483 -8.94 -23.14 11.39
C LEU A 483 -8.71 -21.95 10.43
N SER A 484 -9.24 -22.01 9.21
CA SER A 484 -9.12 -20.93 8.22
C SER A 484 -9.97 -19.71 8.53
N GLY A 485 -11.03 -19.89 9.32
CA GLY A 485 -11.97 -18.84 9.74
C GLY A 485 -12.70 -18.13 8.59
N GLN A 486 -12.82 -18.77 7.43
CA GLN A 486 -13.60 -18.26 6.29
C GLN A 486 -15.11 -18.38 6.54
N ASN A 487 -15.93 -18.22 5.50
CA ASN A 487 -17.39 -18.37 5.58
C ASN A 487 -17.79 -19.82 5.87
N SER A 488 -19.09 -20.11 5.94
CA SER A 488 -19.52 -21.50 6.10
C SER A 488 -19.11 -22.33 4.87
N LEU A 489 -18.83 -23.63 5.05
CA LEU A 489 -18.51 -24.53 3.93
C LEU A 489 -19.57 -24.47 2.83
N PHE A 490 -20.84 -24.38 3.21
CA PHE A 490 -21.94 -24.24 2.26
C PHE A 490 -21.81 -22.97 1.40
N ASP A 491 -21.63 -21.82 2.06
CA ASP A 491 -21.52 -20.54 1.35
C ASP A 491 -20.25 -20.46 0.51
N TRP A 492 -19.13 -20.99 1.01
CA TRP A 492 -17.86 -21.05 0.29
C TRP A 492 -17.97 -21.88 -0.98
N VAL A 493 -18.53 -23.09 -0.88
CA VAL A 493 -18.72 -23.97 -2.04
C VAL A 493 -19.67 -23.33 -3.05
N ARG A 494 -20.79 -22.75 -2.59
CA ARG A 494 -21.73 -22.06 -3.48
C ARG A 494 -21.03 -20.94 -4.23
N ASP A 495 -20.36 -20.05 -3.52
CA ASP A 495 -19.72 -18.87 -4.10
C ASP A 495 -18.59 -19.26 -5.05
N HIS A 496 -17.81 -20.31 -4.74
CA HIS A 496 -16.74 -20.80 -5.61
C HIS A 496 -17.28 -21.49 -6.87
N ARG A 497 -18.41 -22.21 -6.80
CA ARG A 497 -19.10 -22.74 -7.98
C ARG A 497 -19.64 -21.62 -8.88
N ILE A 498 -20.19 -20.55 -8.30
CA ILE A 498 -20.61 -19.36 -9.06
C ILE A 498 -19.41 -18.73 -9.75
N HIS A 499 -18.29 -18.57 -9.03
CA HIS A 499 -17.05 -18.00 -9.55
C HIS A 499 -16.58 -18.74 -10.80
N HIS A 500 -16.45 -20.07 -10.79
CA HIS A 500 -16.05 -20.80 -11.99
C HIS A 500 -17.06 -20.69 -13.15
N LYS A 501 -18.36 -20.76 -12.85
CA LYS A 501 -19.40 -20.78 -13.89
C LYS A 501 -19.59 -19.43 -14.58
N TYR A 502 -19.35 -18.34 -13.85
CA TYR A 502 -19.61 -16.98 -14.30
C TYR A 502 -18.42 -16.05 -14.08
N SER A 503 -17.21 -16.61 -14.12
CA SER A 503 -15.95 -15.92 -13.86
C SER A 503 -15.87 -14.61 -14.66
N GLU A 504 -15.35 -13.56 -14.05
CA GLU A 504 -15.21 -12.24 -14.67
C GLU A 504 -16.52 -11.49 -15.02
N THR A 505 -17.68 -11.99 -14.60
CA THR A 505 -18.96 -11.29 -14.78
C THR A 505 -19.49 -10.72 -13.47
N ASP A 506 -20.57 -9.95 -13.53
CA ASP A 506 -21.26 -9.45 -12.33
C ASP A 506 -21.95 -10.55 -11.49
N ALA A 507 -22.00 -11.79 -11.99
CA ALA A 507 -22.41 -12.94 -11.19
C ALA A 507 -21.26 -13.52 -10.36
N ASP A 508 -20.00 -13.31 -10.75
CA ASP A 508 -18.82 -13.73 -9.99
C ASP A 508 -18.72 -12.93 -8.66
N PRO A 509 -18.75 -13.58 -7.49
CA PRO A 509 -18.66 -12.90 -6.21
C PRO A 509 -17.42 -12.00 -6.10
N HIS A 510 -16.28 -12.44 -6.63
CA HIS A 510 -14.99 -11.75 -6.56
C HIS A 510 -14.45 -11.39 -7.95
N ASN A 511 -15.36 -10.94 -8.82
CA ASN A 511 -15.09 -10.49 -10.19
C ASN A 511 -13.80 -9.67 -10.33
N SER A 512 -12.79 -10.28 -10.94
CA SER A 512 -11.46 -9.68 -11.14
C SER A 512 -11.47 -8.48 -12.11
N ASN A 513 -12.49 -8.32 -12.96
CA ASN A 513 -12.66 -7.13 -13.82
C ASN A 513 -12.91 -5.84 -13.02
N ARG A 514 -13.34 -5.95 -11.76
CA ARG A 514 -13.51 -4.81 -10.84
C ARG A 514 -12.20 -4.39 -10.17
N GLY A 515 -11.08 -4.99 -10.57
CA GLY A 515 -9.73 -4.64 -10.14
C GLY A 515 -9.22 -5.45 -8.94
N PHE A 516 -7.91 -5.36 -8.70
CA PHE A 516 -7.21 -6.15 -7.69
C PHE A 516 -7.84 -6.04 -6.29
N PHE A 517 -8.15 -4.83 -5.83
CA PHE A 517 -8.69 -4.62 -4.48
C PHE A 517 -10.06 -5.27 -4.30
N TYR A 518 -10.95 -5.17 -5.30
CA TYR A 518 -12.27 -5.79 -5.25
C TYR A 518 -12.16 -7.31 -5.13
N ALA A 519 -11.39 -7.94 -6.01
CA ALA A 519 -11.19 -9.39 -6.03
C ALA A 519 -10.43 -9.91 -4.78
N HIS A 520 -9.55 -9.09 -4.21
CA HIS A 520 -8.78 -9.46 -3.02
C HIS A 520 -9.61 -9.41 -1.73
N VAL A 521 -10.31 -8.30 -1.46
CA VAL A 521 -11.06 -8.15 -0.21
C VAL A 521 -12.32 -7.30 -0.36
N GLY A 522 -12.39 -6.40 -1.34
CA GLY A 522 -13.50 -5.46 -1.51
C GLY A 522 -14.86 -6.14 -1.66
N TRP A 523 -14.92 -7.32 -2.28
CA TRP A 523 -16.16 -8.11 -2.40
C TRP A 523 -16.76 -8.56 -1.07
N LEU A 524 -15.95 -8.70 -0.01
CA LEU A 524 -16.41 -9.01 1.35
C LEU A 524 -16.89 -7.77 2.11
N LEU A 525 -16.56 -6.57 1.62
CA LEU A 525 -16.87 -5.30 2.28
C LEU A 525 -18.16 -4.65 1.75
N ILE A 526 -18.73 -5.20 0.69
CA ILE A 526 -19.98 -4.70 0.09
C ILE A 526 -20.99 -5.83 -0.09
N ARG A 527 -22.25 -5.45 -0.35
CA ARG A 527 -23.28 -6.45 -0.70
C ARG A 527 -22.95 -7.08 -2.05
N LYS A 528 -23.19 -8.39 -2.16
CA LYS A 528 -23.11 -9.12 -3.44
C LYS A 528 -24.00 -8.46 -4.48
N HIS A 529 -23.50 -8.41 -5.71
CA HIS A 529 -24.26 -7.90 -6.84
C HIS A 529 -25.56 -8.72 -7.04
N PRO A 530 -26.68 -8.11 -7.46
CA PRO A 530 -27.95 -8.83 -7.67
C PRO A 530 -27.83 -10.05 -8.59
N GLU A 531 -27.01 -9.96 -9.64
CA GLU A 531 -26.78 -11.10 -10.55
C GLU A 531 -26.06 -12.27 -9.84
N CYS A 532 -25.13 -12.00 -8.93
CA CYS A 532 -24.49 -13.04 -8.12
C CYS A 532 -25.53 -13.80 -7.28
N ILE A 533 -26.49 -13.08 -6.67
CA ILE A 533 -27.56 -13.68 -5.87
C ILE A 533 -28.51 -14.49 -6.76
N LYS A 534 -28.94 -13.92 -7.90
CA LYS A 534 -29.86 -14.56 -8.84
C LYS A 534 -29.26 -15.84 -9.42
N LYS A 535 -28.03 -15.78 -9.93
CA LYS A 535 -27.33 -16.93 -10.50
C LYS A 535 -26.93 -17.94 -9.44
N GLY A 536 -26.62 -17.50 -8.22
CA GLY A 536 -26.32 -18.38 -7.09
C GLY A 536 -27.46 -19.31 -6.69
N ARG A 537 -28.73 -18.91 -6.90
CA ARG A 537 -29.90 -19.78 -6.69
C ARG A 537 -30.01 -20.92 -7.71
N LEU A 538 -29.33 -20.79 -8.85
CA LEU A 538 -29.35 -21.77 -9.95
C LEU A 538 -28.18 -22.76 -9.87
N ILE A 539 -27.30 -22.61 -8.89
CA ILE A 539 -26.20 -23.55 -8.65
C ILE A 539 -26.76 -24.77 -7.94
N ASP A 540 -26.53 -25.96 -8.49
CA ASP A 540 -26.83 -27.21 -7.80
C ASP A 540 -25.96 -27.35 -6.56
N MET A 541 -26.61 -27.53 -5.41
CA MET A 541 -26.02 -27.72 -4.09
C MET A 541 -26.53 -29.00 -3.42
N SER A 542 -27.23 -29.88 -4.17
CA SER A 542 -27.86 -31.10 -3.64
C SER A 542 -26.86 -32.03 -2.95
N ASP A 543 -25.65 -32.16 -3.50
CA ASP A 543 -24.56 -32.93 -2.91
C ASP A 543 -24.05 -32.34 -1.59
N VAL A 544 -23.97 -31.01 -1.50
CA VAL A 544 -23.53 -30.29 -0.30
C VAL A 544 -24.58 -30.41 0.80
N LEU A 545 -25.87 -30.39 0.40
CA LEU A 545 -27.00 -30.62 1.30
C LEU A 545 -27.06 -32.07 1.79
N ALA A 546 -26.68 -33.04 0.96
CA ALA A 546 -26.63 -34.45 1.32
C ALA A 546 -25.41 -34.85 2.17
N ASP A 547 -24.35 -34.02 2.22
CA ASP A 547 -23.13 -34.31 2.98
C ASP A 547 -23.34 -34.05 4.49
N PRO A 548 -23.38 -35.09 5.35
CA PRO A 548 -23.63 -34.91 6.80
C PRO A 548 -22.55 -34.10 7.52
N VAL A 549 -21.31 -34.09 7.04
CA VAL A 549 -20.21 -33.33 7.64
C VAL A 549 -20.41 -31.83 7.37
N ILE A 550 -20.85 -31.47 6.15
CA ILE A 550 -21.19 -30.07 5.84
C ILE A 550 -22.42 -29.64 6.62
N GLN A 551 -23.44 -30.48 6.74
CA GLN A 551 -24.64 -30.15 7.51
C GLN A 551 -24.32 -29.93 9.00
N PHE A 552 -23.46 -30.78 9.58
CA PHE A 552 -22.94 -30.58 10.93
C PHE A 552 -22.19 -29.25 11.06
N HIS A 553 -21.26 -28.98 10.13
CA HIS A 553 -20.52 -27.73 10.11
C HIS A 553 -21.44 -26.51 10.00
N GLN A 554 -22.43 -26.54 9.10
CA GLN A 554 -23.38 -25.45 8.90
C GLN A 554 -24.20 -25.18 10.17
N ARG A 555 -24.66 -26.24 10.85
CA ARG A 555 -25.45 -26.11 12.08
C ARG A 555 -24.65 -25.48 13.23
N TYR A 556 -23.37 -25.81 13.36
CA TYR A 556 -22.51 -25.34 14.45
C TYR A 556 -21.47 -24.31 14.01
N PHE A 557 -21.65 -23.70 12.84
CA PHE A 557 -20.61 -22.91 12.15
C PHE A 557 -19.97 -21.86 13.06
N MET A 558 -20.77 -21.05 13.74
CA MET A 558 -20.24 -19.98 14.58
C MET A 558 -19.44 -20.51 15.77
N ALA A 559 -19.93 -21.57 16.41
CA ALA A 559 -19.25 -22.20 17.55
C ALA A 559 -17.93 -22.85 17.10
N LEU A 560 -17.94 -23.59 15.99
CA LEU A 560 -16.74 -24.22 15.43
C LEU A 560 -15.73 -23.18 14.95
N LYS A 561 -16.18 -22.07 14.34
CA LYS A 561 -15.31 -20.96 13.96
C LYS A 561 -14.64 -20.31 15.17
N ILE A 562 -15.40 -19.97 16.21
CA ILE A 562 -14.83 -19.40 17.44
C ILE A 562 -13.82 -20.37 18.06
N LEU A 563 -14.20 -21.64 18.18
CA LEU A 563 -13.37 -22.67 18.78
C LEU A 563 -12.07 -22.91 18.00
N PHE A 564 -12.16 -23.25 16.71
CA PHE A 564 -11.00 -23.66 15.93
C PHE A 564 -10.22 -22.47 15.37
N THR A 565 -10.85 -21.38 14.97
CA THR A 565 -10.10 -20.22 14.47
C THR A 565 -9.41 -19.47 15.61
N PHE A 566 -10.09 -19.24 16.74
CA PHE A 566 -9.59 -18.31 17.76
C PHE A 566 -9.15 -18.99 19.06
N LEU A 567 -9.99 -19.84 19.66
CA LEU A 567 -9.71 -20.40 20.99
C LEU A 567 -8.60 -21.44 20.99
N VAL A 568 -8.75 -22.53 20.22
CA VAL A 568 -7.77 -23.64 20.16
C VAL A 568 -6.36 -23.13 19.81
N PRO A 569 -6.16 -22.28 18.78
CA PRO A 569 -4.84 -21.78 18.41
C PRO A 569 -4.23 -20.86 19.46
N SER A 570 -5.04 -20.21 20.30
CA SER A 570 -4.56 -19.35 21.39
C SER A 570 -4.28 -20.14 22.67
N MET A 571 -5.15 -21.08 23.01
CA MET A 571 -5.10 -21.81 24.28
C MET A 571 -4.06 -22.94 24.25
N VAL A 572 -3.90 -23.65 23.13
CA VAL A 572 -2.99 -24.81 23.08
C VAL A 572 -1.53 -24.41 23.32
N PRO A 573 -0.96 -23.38 22.65
CA PRO A 573 0.41 -22.98 22.92
C PRO A 573 0.59 -22.40 24.33
N TRP A 574 -0.45 -21.74 24.85
CA TRP A 574 -0.41 -21.20 26.21
C TRP A 574 -0.40 -22.29 27.28
N LEU A 575 -1.34 -23.23 27.22
CA LEU A 575 -1.52 -24.26 28.23
C LEU A 575 -0.45 -25.36 28.15
N PHE A 576 -0.03 -25.74 26.94
CA PHE A 576 0.78 -26.94 26.73
C PHE A 576 2.22 -26.66 26.28
N LEU A 577 2.51 -25.47 25.75
CA LEU A 577 3.82 -25.14 25.19
C LEU A 577 4.54 -24.01 25.94
N GLY A 578 3.95 -23.50 27.03
CA GLY A 578 4.53 -22.45 27.87
C GLY A 578 4.62 -21.09 27.17
N GLU A 579 3.89 -20.86 26.08
CA GLU A 579 3.86 -19.58 25.37
C GLU A 579 2.99 -18.59 26.16
N PRO A 580 3.44 -17.34 26.42
CA PRO A 580 2.60 -16.36 27.09
C PRO A 580 1.26 -16.18 26.33
N LEU A 581 0.13 -16.13 27.06
CA LEU A 581 -1.21 -16.09 26.44
C LEU A 581 -1.36 -14.97 25.41
N TYR A 582 -0.83 -13.78 25.71
CA TYR A 582 -0.88 -12.64 24.78
C TYR A 582 -0.10 -12.92 23.49
N LEU A 583 1.07 -13.56 23.57
CA LEU A 583 1.88 -13.90 22.39
C LEU A 583 1.18 -14.99 21.58
N SER A 584 0.60 -15.97 22.25
CA SER A 584 -0.19 -17.03 21.61
C SER A 584 -1.41 -16.45 20.88
N PHE A 585 -2.15 -15.55 21.50
CA PHE A 585 -3.31 -14.88 20.89
C PHE A 585 -2.90 -13.97 19.71
N LEU A 586 -1.86 -13.16 19.85
CA LEU A 586 -1.43 -12.26 18.77
C LEU A 586 -0.84 -13.02 17.58
N ALA A 587 0.02 -14.01 17.81
CA ALA A 587 0.73 -14.72 16.74
C ALA A 587 -0.09 -15.87 16.15
N ASN A 588 -0.56 -16.81 16.99
CA ASN A 588 -1.21 -18.03 16.54
C ASN A 588 -2.69 -17.82 16.21
N CYS A 589 -3.31 -16.75 16.73
CA CYS A 589 -4.68 -16.40 16.41
C CYS A 589 -4.76 -15.24 15.40
N LEU A 590 -4.40 -14.01 15.76
CA LEU A 590 -4.62 -12.85 14.89
C LEU A 590 -3.74 -12.83 13.64
N LEU A 591 -2.41 -12.86 13.80
CA LEU A 591 -1.47 -12.78 12.68
C LEU A 591 -1.66 -13.96 11.72
N ARG A 592 -1.72 -15.20 12.25
CA ARG A 592 -1.98 -16.39 11.44
C ARG A 592 -3.31 -16.29 10.68
N TYR A 593 -4.40 -15.83 11.33
CA TYR A 593 -5.70 -15.69 10.64
C TYR A 593 -5.62 -14.70 9.48
N VAL A 594 -5.02 -13.53 9.71
CA VAL A 594 -4.84 -12.50 8.67
C VAL A 594 -3.99 -13.03 7.50
N LEU A 595 -2.89 -13.73 7.78
CA LEU A 595 -2.05 -14.33 6.75
C LEU A 595 -2.80 -15.39 5.94
N THR A 596 -3.51 -16.30 6.62
CA THR A 596 -4.32 -17.34 5.96
C THR A 596 -5.35 -16.73 5.01
N LEU A 597 -6.08 -15.71 5.44
CA LEU A 597 -7.05 -15.01 4.60
C LEU A 597 -6.39 -14.44 3.34
N ASN A 598 -5.26 -13.74 3.50
CA ASN A 598 -4.63 -13.05 2.38
C ASN A 598 -3.91 -14.00 1.42
N PHE A 599 -3.43 -15.15 1.90
CA PHE A 599 -2.92 -16.21 1.03
C PHE A 599 -4.03 -16.81 0.17
N THR A 600 -5.23 -17.04 0.73
CA THR A 600 -6.39 -17.45 -0.07
C THR A 600 -6.82 -16.35 -1.04
N TRP A 601 -6.94 -15.11 -0.58
CA TRP A 601 -7.40 -13.99 -1.42
C TRP A 601 -6.45 -13.60 -2.54
N LEU A 602 -5.16 -13.95 -2.43
CA LEU A 602 -4.20 -13.79 -3.52
C LEU A 602 -4.53 -14.68 -4.73
N VAL A 603 -5.22 -15.80 -4.53
CA VAL A 603 -5.70 -16.65 -5.63
C VAL A 603 -6.74 -15.87 -6.43
N ASN A 604 -7.73 -15.27 -5.76
CA ASN A 604 -8.79 -14.50 -6.42
C ASN A 604 -8.27 -13.22 -7.11
N SER A 605 -7.22 -12.59 -6.58
CA SER A 605 -6.68 -11.33 -7.12
C SER A 605 -5.45 -11.52 -7.98
N ALA A 606 -4.32 -11.92 -7.40
CA ALA A 606 -3.05 -12.01 -8.11
C ALA A 606 -3.08 -13.11 -9.18
N ALA A 607 -3.70 -14.27 -8.91
CA ALA A 607 -3.79 -15.34 -9.89
C ALA A 607 -4.87 -15.13 -10.97
N HIS A 608 -5.64 -14.04 -10.93
CA HIS A 608 -6.51 -13.60 -12.04
C HIS A 608 -5.93 -12.41 -12.84
N ILE A 609 -4.81 -11.84 -12.40
CA ILE A 609 -4.27 -10.59 -12.97
C ILE A 609 -2.83 -10.76 -13.43
N TYR A 610 -1.99 -11.50 -12.69
CA TYR A 610 -0.55 -11.57 -12.92
C TYR A 610 -0.08 -13.02 -13.09
N GLY A 611 0.49 -13.32 -14.24
CA GLY A 611 1.03 -14.64 -14.57
C GLY A 611 0.91 -14.93 -16.06
N ASN A 612 1.34 -16.13 -16.45
CA ASN A 612 1.22 -16.61 -17.83
C ASN A 612 -0.07 -17.46 -17.99
N LYS A 613 -0.50 -17.72 -19.22
CA LYS A 613 -1.75 -18.45 -19.52
C LYS A 613 -1.52 -19.57 -20.54
N PRO A 614 -0.72 -20.58 -20.20
CA PRO A 614 -0.31 -21.60 -21.14
C PRO A 614 -1.46 -22.48 -21.64
N TYR A 615 -2.59 -22.59 -20.94
CA TYR A 615 -3.70 -23.49 -21.30
C TYR A 615 -4.86 -22.79 -21.99
N ASP A 616 -5.25 -21.60 -21.54
CA ASP A 616 -6.25 -20.78 -22.24
C ASP A 616 -5.96 -19.29 -22.05
N SER A 617 -5.51 -18.64 -23.12
CA SER A 617 -5.16 -17.22 -23.15
C SER A 617 -6.38 -16.29 -23.08
N ARG A 618 -7.59 -16.80 -23.36
CA ARG A 618 -8.83 -16.02 -23.47
C ARG A 618 -9.48 -15.74 -22.12
N ILE A 619 -9.17 -16.53 -21.10
CA ILE A 619 -9.65 -16.33 -19.73
C ILE A 619 -8.67 -15.48 -18.92
N ARG A 620 -9.11 -14.88 -17.80
CA ARG A 620 -8.23 -14.09 -16.92
C ARG A 620 -7.33 -14.89 -15.96
N PRO A 621 -7.74 -16.04 -15.39
CA PRO A 621 -6.90 -16.88 -14.55
C PRO A 621 -5.52 -17.14 -15.16
N ALA A 622 -4.49 -17.04 -14.34
CA ALA A 622 -3.10 -17.04 -14.73
C ALA A 622 -2.26 -17.92 -13.80
N GLU A 623 -1.22 -18.53 -14.36
CA GLU A 623 -0.23 -19.31 -13.64
C GLU A 623 0.69 -18.39 -12.84
N ASN A 624 0.66 -18.51 -11.52
CA ASN A 624 1.47 -17.70 -10.62
C ASN A 624 2.17 -18.55 -9.56
N ARG A 625 3.44 -18.85 -9.81
CA ARG A 625 4.27 -19.68 -8.92
C ARG A 625 4.41 -19.09 -7.51
N ALA A 626 4.47 -17.77 -7.38
CA ALA A 626 4.57 -17.12 -6.06
C ALA A 626 3.29 -17.30 -5.24
N VAL A 627 2.12 -17.17 -5.89
CA VAL A 627 0.83 -17.50 -5.26
C VAL A 627 0.80 -18.97 -4.88
N SER A 628 1.22 -19.87 -5.77
CA SER A 628 1.20 -21.32 -5.52
C SER A 628 1.99 -21.74 -4.28
N ILE A 629 3.16 -21.10 -4.04
CA ILE A 629 3.97 -21.35 -2.84
C ILE A 629 3.23 -20.97 -1.55
N VAL A 630 2.52 -19.84 -1.54
CA VAL A 630 1.82 -19.36 -0.33
C VAL A 630 0.42 -19.93 -0.15
N SER A 631 -0.21 -20.40 -1.24
CA SER A 631 -1.54 -21.01 -1.25
C SER A 631 -1.51 -22.55 -1.35
N MET A 632 -0.37 -23.19 -1.05
CA MET A 632 -0.22 -24.64 -1.01
C MET A 632 -0.57 -25.38 -2.32
N GLY A 633 -0.41 -24.73 -3.47
CA GLY A 633 -0.65 -25.32 -4.79
C GLY A 633 -1.70 -24.63 -5.64
N GLU A 634 -2.48 -23.69 -5.10
CA GLU A 634 -3.63 -23.10 -5.82
C GLU A 634 -3.25 -21.95 -6.79
N GLY A 635 -1.96 -21.70 -6.98
CA GLY A 635 -1.49 -20.66 -7.90
C GLY A 635 -1.40 -21.10 -9.35
N TRP A 636 -1.62 -22.38 -9.65
CA TRP A 636 -1.67 -22.88 -11.04
C TRP A 636 -3.05 -22.64 -11.65
N HIS A 637 -3.44 -21.37 -11.70
CA HIS A 637 -4.85 -20.98 -11.75
C HIS A 637 -5.44 -20.97 -13.17
N ASN A 638 -4.61 -20.80 -14.21
CA ASN A 638 -5.05 -20.95 -15.59
C ASN A 638 -5.43 -22.42 -15.86
N TYR A 639 -4.58 -23.36 -15.47
CA TYR A 639 -4.86 -24.80 -15.52
C TYR A 639 -6.13 -25.14 -14.76
N HIS A 640 -6.22 -24.66 -13.52
CA HIS A 640 -7.35 -24.98 -12.65
C HIS A 640 -8.70 -24.53 -13.24
N HIS A 641 -8.77 -23.34 -13.84
CA HIS A 641 -10.01 -22.88 -14.47
C HIS A 641 -10.35 -23.62 -15.76
N VAL A 642 -9.35 -24.16 -16.46
CA VAL A 642 -9.54 -24.98 -17.66
C VAL A 642 -9.96 -26.42 -17.31
N PHE A 643 -9.35 -27.01 -16.27
CA PHE A 643 -9.62 -28.37 -15.80
C PHE A 643 -10.03 -28.38 -14.32
N PRO A 644 -11.19 -27.80 -13.96
CA PRO A 644 -11.59 -27.62 -12.56
C PRO A 644 -11.79 -28.94 -11.79
N TRP A 645 -12.03 -30.05 -12.50
CA TRP A 645 -12.21 -31.38 -11.90
C TRP A 645 -10.91 -32.12 -11.58
N ASP A 646 -9.74 -31.59 -11.93
CA ASP A 646 -8.45 -32.21 -11.60
C ASP A 646 -8.14 -32.10 -10.10
N TYR A 647 -7.85 -33.22 -9.42
CA TYR A 647 -7.53 -33.21 -7.99
C TYR A 647 -6.21 -32.53 -7.65
N LYS A 648 -5.31 -32.36 -8.61
CA LYS A 648 -4.05 -31.65 -8.44
C LYS A 648 -4.21 -30.14 -8.59
N ALA A 649 -5.25 -29.70 -9.30
CA ALA A 649 -5.41 -28.32 -9.76
C ALA A 649 -4.18 -27.77 -10.52
N ALA A 650 -3.34 -28.66 -11.08
CA ALA A 650 -2.10 -28.33 -11.78
C ALA A 650 -1.68 -29.48 -12.69
N GLU A 651 -1.10 -29.19 -13.85
CA GLU A 651 -0.62 -30.22 -14.78
C GLU A 651 0.53 -31.05 -14.19
N MET A 652 1.52 -30.39 -13.57
CA MET A 652 2.75 -31.03 -13.12
C MET A 652 2.77 -31.26 -11.60
N GLY A 653 2.97 -32.52 -11.21
CA GLY A 653 2.94 -33.01 -9.82
C GLY A 653 4.18 -32.71 -8.97
N HIS A 654 4.83 -31.57 -9.16
CA HIS A 654 5.98 -31.20 -8.30
C HIS A 654 5.49 -30.77 -6.92
N TYR A 655 5.63 -31.65 -5.93
CA TYR A 655 5.19 -31.44 -4.55
C TYR A 655 5.78 -30.18 -3.88
N SER A 656 6.95 -29.71 -4.33
CA SER A 656 7.61 -28.50 -3.79
C SER A 656 6.80 -27.22 -3.98
N VAL A 657 5.83 -27.22 -4.90
CA VAL A 657 4.95 -26.08 -5.22
C VAL A 657 3.48 -26.51 -5.28
N ASN A 658 3.14 -27.70 -4.78
CA ASN A 658 1.77 -28.20 -4.66
C ASN A 658 1.67 -29.20 -3.50
N VAL A 659 1.81 -28.68 -2.28
CA VAL A 659 1.82 -29.45 -1.03
C VAL A 659 0.47 -30.12 -0.76
N THR A 660 -0.62 -29.53 -1.24
CA THR A 660 -1.96 -30.13 -1.13
C THR A 660 -2.03 -31.48 -1.84
N THR A 661 -1.54 -31.56 -3.08
CA THR A 661 -1.50 -32.81 -3.85
C THR A 661 -0.67 -33.88 -3.15
N PHE A 662 0.50 -33.52 -2.61
CA PHE A 662 1.34 -34.45 -1.83
C PHE A 662 0.55 -35.14 -0.71
N TRP A 663 -0.18 -34.37 0.10
CA TRP A 663 -0.95 -34.95 1.20
C TRP A 663 -2.16 -35.74 0.71
N LEU A 664 -2.82 -35.32 -0.37
CA LEU A 664 -3.90 -36.10 -0.99
C LEU A 664 -3.39 -37.47 -1.47
N ASP A 665 -2.21 -37.53 -2.06
CA ASP A 665 -1.59 -38.80 -2.49
C ASP A 665 -1.23 -39.70 -1.30
N VAL A 666 -0.78 -39.12 -0.18
CA VAL A 666 -0.58 -39.87 1.07
C VAL A 666 -1.90 -40.44 1.58
N PHE A 667 -2.97 -39.63 1.60
CA PHE A 667 -4.30 -40.11 2.00
C PHE A 667 -4.86 -41.15 1.03
N ALA A 668 -4.52 -41.07 -0.25
CA ALA A 668 -4.90 -42.07 -1.25
C ALA A 668 -4.20 -43.40 -1.00
N LYS A 669 -2.90 -43.37 -0.69
CA LYS A 669 -2.12 -44.58 -0.35
C LYS A 669 -2.66 -45.32 0.86
N ILE A 670 -3.16 -44.62 1.87
CA ILE A 670 -3.82 -45.25 3.04
C ILE A 670 -5.31 -45.52 2.82
N GLY A 671 -5.82 -45.31 1.61
CA GLY A 671 -7.20 -45.61 1.21
C GLY A 671 -8.26 -44.69 1.83
N TRP A 672 -7.87 -43.49 2.29
CA TRP A 672 -8.76 -42.47 2.85
C TRP A 672 -9.25 -41.48 1.79
N ALA A 673 -8.44 -41.22 0.76
CA ALA A 673 -8.84 -40.59 -0.48
C ALA A 673 -8.90 -41.64 -1.61
N TYR A 674 -9.80 -41.48 -2.58
CA TYR A 674 -9.94 -42.38 -3.73
C TYR A 674 -10.64 -41.66 -4.87
N ASP A 675 -10.70 -42.27 -6.07
CA ASP A 675 -11.34 -41.68 -7.25
C ASP A 675 -10.75 -40.30 -7.62
N LEU A 676 -9.41 -40.20 -7.56
CA LEU A 676 -8.65 -38.98 -7.85
C LEU A 676 -8.65 -38.74 -9.36
N LYS A 677 -9.29 -37.66 -9.80
CA LYS A 677 -9.52 -37.37 -11.24
C LYS A 677 -8.39 -36.55 -11.84
N GLU A 678 -7.93 -36.95 -13.03
CA GLU A 678 -6.95 -36.20 -13.82
C GLU A 678 -7.40 -36.15 -15.29
N PRO A 679 -7.14 -35.06 -16.02
CA PRO A 679 -7.30 -35.04 -17.47
C PRO A 679 -6.22 -35.90 -18.13
N SER A 680 -6.55 -36.47 -19.31
CA SER A 680 -5.54 -37.20 -20.08
C SER A 680 -4.48 -36.23 -20.61
N LYS A 681 -3.23 -36.71 -20.72
CA LYS A 681 -2.13 -35.92 -21.31
C LYS A 681 -2.46 -35.40 -22.70
N GLU A 682 -3.19 -36.21 -23.49
CA GLU A 682 -3.65 -35.82 -24.82
C GLU A 682 -4.68 -34.68 -24.78
N LEU A 683 -5.59 -34.68 -23.80
CA LEU A 683 -6.53 -33.57 -23.62
C LEU A 683 -5.79 -32.28 -23.25
N VAL A 684 -4.81 -32.36 -22.35
CA VAL A 684 -3.99 -31.21 -21.96
C VAL A 684 -3.23 -30.68 -23.18
N ARG A 685 -2.53 -31.55 -23.93
CA ARG A 685 -1.78 -31.20 -25.15
C ARG A 685 -2.65 -30.49 -26.19
N ARG A 686 -3.81 -31.05 -26.53
CA ARG A 686 -4.75 -30.42 -27.48
C ARG A 686 -5.24 -29.06 -27.02
N THR A 687 -5.42 -28.89 -25.71
CA THR A 687 -5.87 -27.62 -25.14
C THR A 687 -4.78 -26.55 -25.22
N LEU A 688 -3.53 -26.92 -24.88
CA LEU A 688 -2.35 -26.07 -25.04
C LEU A 688 -2.20 -25.59 -26.49
N GLU A 689 -2.26 -26.52 -27.45
CA GLU A 689 -2.12 -26.21 -28.89
C GLU A 689 -3.25 -25.31 -29.41
N LYS A 690 -4.46 -25.49 -28.90
CA LYS A 690 -5.64 -24.79 -29.42
C LYS A 690 -5.85 -23.42 -28.80
N TYR A 691 -5.58 -23.24 -27.51
CA TYR A 691 -5.97 -22.03 -26.76
C TYR A 691 -4.83 -21.40 -25.95
N GLY A 692 -3.68 -22.07 -25.83
CA GLY A 692 -2.55 -21.59 -25.05
C GLY A 692 -1.91 -20.31 -25.60
N ASP A 693 -1.21 -19.58 -24.74
CA ASP A 693 -0.45 -18.37 -25.10
C ASP A 693 1.00 -18.64 -25.55
N GLY A 694 1.39 -19.92 -25.69
CA GLY A 694 2.74 -20.32 -26.08
C GLY A 694 3.79 -20.27 -24.96
N THR A 695 3.40 -20.01 -23.70
CA THR A 695 4.32 -19.91 -22.56
C THR A 695 4.54 -21.23 -21.79
N HIS A 696 4.03 -22.35 -22.32
CA HIS A 696 4.14 -23.66 -21.68
C HIS A 696 5.61 -24.14 -21.59
N ILE A 697 5.95 -24.83 -20.49
CA ILE A 697 7.34 -25.08 -20.05
C ILE A 697 8.11 -26.07 -20.97
N THR A 698 7.43 -26.73 -21.92
CA THR A 698 8.05 -27.84 -22.71
C THR A 698 8.05 -27.72 -24.24
N ALA A 699 7.84 -26.56 -24.88
CA ALA A 699 8.14 -26.46 -26.32
C ALA A 699 8.60 -25.06 -26.78
N PRO A 700 9.76 -24.93 -27.45
CA PRO A 700 9.92 -23.89 -28.45
C PRO A 700 9.02 -24.27 -29.64
N ILE A 701 8.11 -23.37 -30.04
CA ILE A 701 7.31 -23.55 -31.26
C ILE A 701 8.20 -23.21 -32.46
N GLY A 702 9.24 -24.02 -32.65
CA GLY A 702 10.17 -23.98 -33.76
C GLY A 702 10.34 -25.41 -34.25
N HIS A 703 9.77 -25.69 -35.43
CA HIS A 703 9.87 -26.93 -36.20
C HIS A 703 9.11 -28.16 -35.69
N LEU A 704 7.82 -28.26 -36.05
CA LEU A 704 7.28 -29.54 -36.54
C LEU A 704 6.32 -29.25 -37.72
N LYS A 705 6.63 -29.93 -38.83
CA LYS A 705 6.06 -29.78 -40.16
C LYS A 705 4.56 -30.07 -40.21
N GLU A 706 3.90 -29.45 -41.18
CA GLU A 706 2.60 -29.82 -41.72
C GLU A 706 2.45 -31.34 -41.83
N VAL A 707 1.36 -31.86 -41.28
CA VAL A 707 0.80 -33.16 -41.68
C VAL A 707 -0.47 -32.83 -42.47
N PRO A 708 -0.63 -33.28 -43.72
CA PRO A 708 -1.79 -32.95 -44.54
C PRO A 708 -3.07 -33.55 -43.97
N GLU A 709 -4.18 -32.83 -44.15
CA GLU A 709 -5.54 -33.34 -43.97
C GLU A 709 -5.71 -34.67 -44.72
N GLN A 710 -6.07 -35.73 -43.99
CA GLN A 710 -6.68 -36.90 -44.62
C GLN A 710 -8.20 -36.68 -44.68
N GLU A 711 -8.68 -36.45 -45.89
CA GLU A 711 -10.07 -36.67 -46.28
C GLU A 711 -10.53 -38.06 -45.81
N THR A 712 -11.65 -38.10 -45.10
CA THR A 712 -12.48 -39.31 -45.01
C THR A 712 -13.92 -38.94 -45.35
N THR A 713 -14.15 -38.97 -46.66
CA THR A 713 -15.30 -39.60 -47.33
C THR A 713 -16.56 -39.87 -46.50
N LYS A 714 -17.63 -39.19 -46.93
CA LYS A 714 -19.02 -39.66 -46.82
C LYS A 714 -19.16 -41.08 -47.38
N SER A 715 -19.79 -41.99 -46.64
CA SER A 715 -20.80 -42.90 -47.19
C SER A 715 -21.54 -43.70 -46.11
N ARG A 716 -22.87 -43.58 -46.17
CA ARG A 716 -23.98 -44.39 -45.64
C ARG A 716 -24.15 -44.56 -44.13
#